data_AF-A0A2M9JHM1-F1
#
_entry.id   AF-A0A2M9JHM1-F1
#
_cell.length_a   1.000
_cell.length_b   1.000
_cell.length_c   1.000
_cell.angle_alpha   90.00
_cell.angle_beta   90.00
_cell.angle_gamma   90.00
#
_symmetry.space_group_name_H-M   'P 1'
#
loop_
_entity.id
_entity.type
_entity.pdbx_description
1 polymer ?
#
loop_
_entity_poly.entity_id
_entity_poly.type
_entity_poly.pdbx_seq_one_letter_code
_entity_poly.pdbx_strand_id
1 'polypeptide(L)'
;MKRILTAVFAAALLAPWLIAAPAGAQNAAEPAAVPLAQTPPMGWNSWNAVGCGVNEKLITDTADRFDALGLKDLGYEYVNIDDCWDLKQRDADGRLVADPAKFPRGLKWLSDYVHERGLKLGIYGDAGTATCAGYPGGLGHEKNDAQQYADWGIDYIKYDNCNNQGLPAQDRYRAMGDAIAATGRNMLFNLCEWGANKPWEWATSVGGHSWRTTGDITDDWDSVKSIVRANLALADYAGPGHWNDPDMLQVGNGGMSDFEYRTHFGMWAMMASPLLLGTDLSTASDATLNLIRNRELTAIDQDPLGRQARVVTETGGRYVLAKPLADGSVAVGLYNENDYTATITTTAAATGVRTAGSYALRDVFTADALRSRGPIEASVPARGLVIYKVRPARAGDTSTPARTFGVDAPLLYDGAPASLVTPGESAAVRTRLADQGSRPLREASVRLDAPEGWRVEPAGRTSAARVTGSRPLATDWRLTPPKDLKPGTYELDATTRYRLDGRTVSDTSTTHVTVADVVPAGDSYLSDTTWVKSTNGWGPMERDMTNGDQAQGDGTPLTIGGTVYPKGLGTHAWSEAVYYTAGHCSTLKAEVGVDDSQDNVGAQRGTVTFEVWKDRTKAVDTGKLSWQGKAVPLDVDVSGSQFVRLVATTADDGNGNDHADWGGLKVTCP
;
A
#
# COMPACT_ATOMS: atom_id res chain seq x y z
N MET A 1 -37.24 -34.83 83.64
CA MET A 1 -35.99 -34.93 82.85
C MET A 1 -35.50 -33.51 82.54
N LYS A 2 -34.17 -33.32 82.68
CA LYS A 2 -33.31 -32.11 82.76
C LYS A 2 -33.88 -30.72 82.35
N ARG A 3 -33.73 -29.77 83.27
CA ARG A 3 -34.07 -28.31 83.22
C ARG A 3 -32.99 -27.48 82.50
N ILE A 4 -33.32 -26.28 82.00
CA ILE A 4 -32.56 -25.01 82.16
C ILE A 4 -33.48 -23.81 81.84
N LEU A 5 -33.29 -22.74 82.63
CA LEU A 5 -34.13 -21.54 82.80
C LEU A 5 -33.92 -20.44 81.73
N THR A 6 -34.96 -19.62 81.58
CA THR A 6 -35.01 -18.34 80.85
C THR A 6 -34.94 -17.17 81.85
N ALA A 7 -34.20 -16.09 81.54
CA ALA A 7 -34.41 -14.77 82.12
C ALA A 7 -33.82 -13.65 81.25
N VAL A 8 -34.56 -12.54 81.18
CA VAL A 8 -34.40 -11.33 80.36
C VAL A 8 -33.73 -10.20 81.17
N PHE A 9 -32.95 -9.32 80.53
CA PHE A 9 -32.67 -7.96 81.04
C PHE A 9 -32.40 -6.95 79.91
N ALA A 10 -32.87 -5.71 80.11
CA ALA A 10 -32.66 -4.52 79.29
C ALA A 10 -31.58 -3.59 79.89
N ALA A 11 -30.88 -2.80 79.07
CA ALA A 11 -30.07 -1.65 79.50
C ALA A 11 -29.90 -0.60 78.38
N ALA A 12 -29.82 0.68 78.78
CA ALA A 12 -29.96 1.90 77.99
C ALA A 12 -28.69 2.38 77.26
N LEU A 13 -28.90 3.18 76.21
CA LEU A 13 -27.92 3.78 75.28
C LEU A 13 -27.32 5.09 75.82
N LEU A 14 -25.99 5.24 75.73
CA LEU A 14 -25.25 6.50 75.87
C LEU A 14 -24.85 7.02 74.47
N ALA A 15 -25.14 8.29 74.19
CA ALA A 15 -24.76 8.97 72.95
C ALA A 15 -23.48 9.81 73.15
N PRO A 16 -22.49 9.76 72.23
CA PRO A 16 -21.45 10.78 72.13
C PRO A 16 -21.76 11.77 71.00
N TRP A 17 -21.49 13.05 71.27
CA TRP A 17 -21.50 14.14 70.29
C TRP A 17 -20.39 13.95 69.25
N LEU A 18 -20.75 13.96 67.97
CA LEU A 18 -19.82 14.00 66.84
C LEU A 18 -19.74 15.44 66.30
N ILE A 19 -18.53 15.98 66.32
CA ILE A 19 -18.15 17.24 65.65
C ILE A 19 -18.17 16.97 64.14
N ALA A 20 -18.98 17.71 63.39
CA ALA A 20 -19.04 17.63 61.94
C ALA A 20 -17.80 18.31 61.32
N ALA A 21 -16.98 17.53 60.60
CA ALA A 21 -15.94 18.05 59.72
C ALA A 21 -16.56 18.62 58.44
N PRO A 22 -15.95 19.64 57.79
CA PRO A 22 -16.49 20.18 56.55
C PRO A 22 -16.40 19.12 55.45
N ALA A 23 -17.47 19.00 54.67
CA ALA A 23 -17.50 18.12 53.50
C ALA A 23 -16.39 18.54 52.52
N GLY A 24 -15.37 17.71 52.39
CA GLY A 24 -14.35 17.85 51.35
C GLY A 24 -15.02 17.79 49.99
N ALA A 25 -14.74 18.77 49.15
CA ALA A 25 -15.10 18.74 47.74
C ALA A 25 -14.59 17.42 47.15
N GLN A 26 -15.51 16.58 46.69
CA GLN A 26 -15.16 15.44 45.86
C GLN A 26 -14.60 16.02 44.56
N ASN A 27 -13.31 15.81 44.31
CA ASN A 27 -12.74 16.00 42.98
C ASN A 27 -13.63 15.23 42.00
N ALA A 28 -14.31 15.94 41.10
CA ALA A 28 -14.91 15.32 39.95
C ALA A 28 -13.79 14.56 39.23
N ALA A 29 -13.95 13.26 39.05
CA ALA A 29 -13.04 12.49 38.21
C ALA A 29 -13.00 13.16 36.83
N GLU A 30 -11.79 13.41 36.31
CA GLU A 30 -11.62 13.85 34.93
C GLU A 30 -12.43 12.91 34.01
N PRO A 31 -13.18 13.44 33.03
CA PRO A 31 -13.82 12.58 32.05
C PRO A 31 -12.74 11.73 31.39
N ALA A 32 -12.92 10.40 31.42
CA ALA A 32 -12.01 9.48 30.77
C ALA A 32 -11.83 9.90 29.30
N ALA A 33 -10.57 9.96 28.84
CA ALA A 33 -10.25 10.29 27.46
C ALA A 33 -11.07 9.43 26.49
N VAL A 34 -11.67 10.05 25.46
CA VAL A 34 -12.42 9.32 24.44
C VAL A 34 -11.41 8.52 23.61
N PRO A 35 -11.53 7.18 23.51
CA PRO A 35 -10.61 6.40 22.70
C PRO A 35 -10.68 6.83 21.23
N LEU A 36 -9.60 7.41 20.70
CA LEU A 36 -9.48 7.78 19.29
C LEU A 36 -8.97 6.60 18.46
N ALA A 37 -9.16 6.69 17.14
CA ALA A 37 -8.63 5.75 16.14
C ALA A 37 -8.85 4.26 16.49
N GLN A 38 -10.00 3.90 17.06
CA GLN A 38 -10.31 2.49 17.38
C GLN A 38 -10.40 1.60 16.13
N THR A 39 -10.65 2.22 14.99
CA THR A 39 -10.43 1.71 13.63
C THR A 39 -9.56 2.72 12.87
N PRO A 40 -8.95 2.34 11.73
CA PRO A 40 -8.14 3.27 10.93
C PRO A 40 -8.95 4.52 10.56
N PRO A 41 -8.38 5.75 10.64
CA PRO A 41 -9.12 6.95 10.29
C PRO A 41 -9.49 6.98 8.81
N MET A 42 -10.69 7.46 8.50
CA MET A 42 -11.22 7.58 7.14
C MET A 42 -11.58 9.03 6.83
N GLY A 43 -11.18 9.52 5.66
CA GLY A 43 -11.43 10.92 5.31
C GLY A 43 -10.90 11.30 3.94
N TRP A 44 -10.55 12.57 3.80
CA TRP A 44 -9.96 13.18 2.61
C TRP A 44 -8.87 14.15 3.04
N ASN A 45 -7.83 14.30 2.23
CA ASN A 45 -6.75 15.27 2.42
C ASN A 45 -6.53 16.06 1.11
N SER A 46 -6.29 17.37 1.24
CA SER A 46 -6.18 18.28 0.09
C SER A 46 -4.93 18.11 -0.79
N TRP A 47 -3.84 17.53 -0.28
CA TRP A 47 -2.52 17.63 -0.91
C TRP A 47 -2.48 17.05 -2.33
N ASN A 48 -2.85 15.78 -2.49
CA ASN A 48 -2.78 15.11 -3.80
C ASN A 48 -3.72 15.72 -4.84
N ALA A 49 -4.82 16.37 -4.40
CA ALA A 49 -5.79 16.98 -5.29
C ALA A 49 -5.38 18.40 -5.75
N VAL A 50 -4.81 19.22 -4.85
CA VAL A 50 -4.62 20.66 -5.13
C VAL A 50 -3.28 21.25 -4.66
N GLY A 51 -2.44 20.51 -3.94
CA GLY A 51 -1.23 21.03 -3.32
C GLY A 51 -1.48 22.32 -2.52
N CYS A 52 -0.70 23.37 -2.77
CA CYS A 52 -0.89 24.68 -2.13
C CYS A 52 -2.17 25.44 -2.54
N GLY A 53 -2.98 24.92 -3.47
CA GLY A 53 -4.23 25.52 -3.94
C GLY A 53 -5.40 25.45 -2.94
N VAL A 54 -5.18 24.87 -1.75
CA VAL A 54 -6.19 24.75 -0.68
C VAL A 54 -6.75 26.11 -0.26
N ASN A 55 -8.06 26.17 -0.04
CA ASN A 55 -8.77 27.36 0.45
C ASN A 55 -10.10 26.98 1.11
N GLU A 56 -10.72 27.94 1.79
CA GLU A 56 -11.97 27.74 2.53
C GLU A 56 -13.10 27.18 1.66
N LYS A 57 -13.26 27.68 0.42
CA LYS A 57 -14.33 27.22 -0.47
C LYS A 57 -14.14 25.74 -0.83
N LEU A 58 -12.91 25.32 -1.14
CA LEU A 58 -12.60 23.93 -1.43
C LEU A 58 -13.00 23.03 -0.25
N ILE A 59 -12.62 23.40 0.98
CA ILE A 59 -12.94 22.61 2.17
C ILE A 59 -14.45 22.56 2.41
N THR A 60 -15.17 23.67 2.25
CA THR A 60 -16.63 23.68 2.40
C THR A 60 -17.33 22.84 1.33
N ASP A 61 -16.91 22.95 0.07
CA ASP A 61 -17.47 22.17 -1.04
C ASP A 61 -17.19 20.67 -0.85
N THR A 62 -15.98 20.30 -0.40
CA THR A 62 -15.62 18.91 -0.09
C THR A 62 -16.46 18.37 1.05
N ALA A 63 -16.65 19.14 2.14
CA ALA A 63 -17.49 18.74 3.26
C ALA A 63 -18.96 18.53 2.84
N ASP A 64 -19.51 19.40 1.99
CA ASP A 64 -20.86 19.22 1.43
C ASP A 64 -20.95 17.94 0.55
N ARG A 65 -19.90 17.63 -0.20
CA ARG A 65 -19.84 16.45 -1.08
C ARG A 65 -19.80 15.14 -0.31
N PHE A 66 -19.24 15.09 0.91
CA PHE A 66 -19.20 13.86 1.70
C PHE A 66 -20.61 13.30 1.95
N ASP A 67 -21.58 14.17 2.24
CA ASP A 67 -22.98 13.77 2.39
C ASP A 67 -23.62 13.48 1.04
N ALA A 68 -23.46 14.37 0.05
CA ALA A 68 -24.05 14.22 -1.28
C ALA A 68 -23.61 12.94 -2.02
N LEU A 69 -22.38 12.49 -1.77
CA LEU A 69 -21.81 11.26 -2.34
C LEU A 69 -22.03 10.02 -1.46
N GLY A 70 -22.58 10.18 -0.26
CA GLY A 70 -22.80 9.10 0.70
C GLY A 70 -21.53 8.55 1.34
N LEU A 71 -20.44 9.32 1.34
CA LEU A 71 -19.16 8.94 1.96
C LEU A 71 -19.25 8.97 3.49
N LYS A 72 -19.98 9.94 4.04
CA LYS A 72 -20.19 10.02 5.50
C LYS A 72 -20.82 8.74 6.07
N ASP A 73 -21.80 8.18 5.38
CA ASP A 73 -22.47 6.92 5.75
C ASP A 73 -21.58 5.66 5.65
N LEU A 74 -20.38 5.80 5.10
CA LEU A 74 -19.36 4.76 5.06
C LEU A 74 -18.31 4.91 6.15
N GLY A 75 -18.30 6.05 6.86
CA GLY A 75 -17.33 6.34 7.91
C GLY A 75 -16.26 7.36 7.51
N TYR A 76 -16.26 7.88 6.28
CA TYR A 76 -15.40 9.02 5.94
C TYR A 76 -15.85 10.25 6.71
N GLU A 77 -15.06 10.69 7.67
CA GLU A 77 -15.45 11.77 8.59
C GLU A 77 -14.42 12.91 8.67
N TYR A 78 -13.17 12.66 8.31
CA TYR A 78 -12.10 13.67 8.39
C TYR A 78 -11.97 14.44 7.06
N VAL A 79 -12.07 15.77 7.11
CA VAL A 79 -11.76 16.68 6.00
C VAL A 79 -10.49 17.44 6.36
N ASN A 80 -9.34 16.98 5.85
CA ASN A 80 -8.03 17.44 6.29
C ASN A 80 -7.48 18.52 5.35
N ILE A 81 -7.04 19.62 5.95
CA ILE A 81 -6.27 20.68 5.30
C ILE A 81 -4.79 20.29 5.39
N ASP A 82 -4.11 20.20 4.25
CA ASP A 82 -2.67 19.97 4.19
C ASP A 82 -1.87 21.29 4.17
N ASP A 83 -0.59 21.26 3.77
CA ASP A 83 0.31 22.42 3.81
C ASP A 83 -0.20 23.65 3.03
N CYS A 84 0.46 24.80 3.23
CA CYS A 84 0.19 26.09 2.59
C CYS A 84 -1.12 26.77 2.99
N TRP A 85 -1.67 26.49 4.19
CA TRP A 85 -2.92 27.09 4.66
C TRP A 85 -2.73 28.45 5.37
N ASP A 86 -1.53 28.72 5.88
CA ASP A 86 -1.18 29.90 6.68
C ASP A 86 -0.30 30.91 5.93
N LEU A 87 -0.03 32.05 6.56
CA LEU A 87 0.95 33.01 6.10
C LEU A 87 2.38 32.51 6.38
N LYS A 88 3.34 32.96 5.59
CA LYS A 88 4.77 32.64 5.77
C LYS A 88 5.40 33.15 7.08
N GLN A 89 4.66 33.92 7.87
CA GLN A 89 5.11 34.50 9.12
C GLN A 89 4.04 34.35 10.18
N ARG A 90 4.47 33.99 11.39
CA ARG A 90 3.67 34.09 12.61
C ARG A 90 3.39 35.56 12.93
N ASP A 91 2.34 35.81 13.71
CA ASP A 91 2.06 37.15 14.23
C ASP A 91 3.06 37.58 15.31
N ALA A 92 2.86 38.79 15.85
CA ALA A 92 3.74 39.37 16.88
C ALA A 92 3.73 38.58 18.20
N ASP A 93 2.69 37.78 18.45
CA ASP A 93 2.56 36.91 19.63
C ASP A 93 3.09 35.49 19.34
N GLY A 94 3.68 35.27 18.17
CA GLY A 94 4.23 33.99 17.74
C GLY A 94 3.17 32.94 17.38
N ARG A 95 1.93 33.37 17.08
CA ARG A 95 0.83 32.48 16.67
C ARG A 95 0.79 32.28 15.17
N LEU A 96 0.25 31.14 14.74
CA LEU A 96 -0.02 30.88 13.33
C LEU A 96 -1.17 31.76 12.85
N VAL A 97 -1.07 32.21 11.59
CA VAL A 97 -2.06 33.10 10.95
C VAL A 97 -2.54 32.44 9.68
N ALA A 98 -3.76 31.89 9.69
CA ALA A 98 -4.40 31.39 8.47
C ALA A 98 -4.41 32.49 7.40
N ASP A 99 -4.04 32.16 6.16
CA ASP A 99 -3.96 33.15 5.08
C ASP A 99 -5.36 33.78 4.86
N PRO A 100 -5.55 35.08 5.13
CA PRO A 100 -6.86 35.72 5.06
C PRO A 100 -7.41 35.80 3.62
N ALA A 101 -6.57 35.61 2.59
CA ALA A 101 -7.03 35.48 1.21
C ALA A 101 -7.61 34.08 0.93
N LYS A 102 -7.07 33.04 1.56
CA LYS A 102 -7.54 31.65 1.42
C LYS A 102 -8.67 31.31 2.38
N PHE A 103 -8.63 31.85 3.60
CA PHE A 103 -9.53 31.57 4.72
C PHE A 103 -10.09 32.87 5.33
N PRO A 104 -10.90 33.62 4.58
CA PRO A 104 -11.36 34.96 4.98
C PRO A 104 -12.23 34.97 6.25
N ARG A 105 -12.87 33.84 6.62
CA ARG A 105 -13.65 33.71 7.86
C ARG A 105 -12.87 33.05 9.00
N GLY A 106 -11.65 32.58 8.74
CA GLY A 106 -10.77 31.93 9.70
C GLY A 106 -11.14 30.48 10.00
N LEU A 107 -10.18 29.74 10.58
CA LEU A 107 -10.30 28.29 10.78
C LEU A 107 -11.31 27.88 11.84
N LYS A 108 -11.59 28.72 12.85
CA LYS A 108 -12.67 28.44 13.80
C LYS A 108 -14.03 28.37 13.11
N TRP A 109 -14.32 29.34 12.24
CA TRP A 109 -15.55 29.34 11.47
C TRP A 109 -15.63 28.12 10.54
N LEU A 110 -14.51 27.76 9.90
CA LEU A 110 -14.45 26.61 9.01
C LEU A 110 -14.66 25.29 9.76
N SER A 111 -14.05 25.14 10.93
CA SER A 111 -14.27 23.98 11.81
C SER A 111 -15.73 23.86 12.22
N ASP A 112 -16.36 24.96 12.67
CA ASP A 112 -17.78 24.97 13.01
C ASP A 112 -18.66 24.55 11.82
N TYR A 113 -18.35 25.04 10.61
CA TYR A 113 -19.06 24.66 9.39
C TYR A 113 -18.95 23.16 9.07
N VAL A 114 -17.77 22.56 9.27
CA VAL A 114 -17.53 21.12 9.08
C VAL A 114 -18.22 20.31 10.18
N HIS A 115 -18.18 20.76 11.43
CA HIS A 115 -18.86 20.12 12.57
C HIS A 115 -20.38 20.14 12.44
N GLU A 116 -20.97 21.22 11.92
CA GLU A 116 -22.41 21.32 11.64
C GLU A 116 -22.89 20.25 10.65
N ARG A 117 -21.99 19.73 9.81
CA ARG A 117 -22.23 18.60 8.91
C ARG A 117 -21.99 17.23 9.55
N GLY A 118 -21.61 17.20 10.82
CA GLY A 118 -21.23 15.99 11.53
C GLY A 118 -19.96 15.35 10.97
N LEU A 119 -19.06 16.17 10.45
CA LEU A 119 -17.71 15.79 10.02
C LEU A 119 -16.68 16.37 11.00
N LYS A 120 -15.41 16.05 10.79
CA LYS A 120 -14.26 16.47 11.60
C LYS A 120 -13.27 17.22 10.71
N LEU A 121 -12.66 18.28 11.23
CA LEU A 121 -11.67 19.07 10.49
C LEU A 121 -10.25 18.70 10.93
N GLY A 122 -9.40 18.37 9.96
CA GLY A 122 -7.97 18.17 10.20
C GLY A 122 -7.12 19.34 9.72
N ILE A 123 -5.94 19.47 10.32
CA ILE A 123 -4.92 20.45 9.94
C ILE A 123 -3.55 19.79 9.80
N TYR A 124 -2.65 20.50 9.15
CA TYR A 124 -1.26 20.12 8.95
C TYR A 124 -0.32 21.07 9.70
N GLY A 125 0.72 20.49 10.30
CA GLY A 125 1.88 21.19 10.84
C GLY A 125 3.15 20.35 10.65
N ASP A 126 4.27 20.83 11.19
CA ASP A 126 5.57 20.19 10.99
C ASP A 126 6.38 20.18 12.30
N ALA A 127 7.02 19.05 12.63
CA ALA A 127 7.96 18.88 13.74
C ALA A 127 9.34 19.47 13.41
N GLY A 128 9.37 20.70 12.90
CA GLY A 128 10.53 21.40 12.37
C GLY A 128 10.30 22.91 12.38
N THR A 129 11.30 23.68 11.93
CA THR A 129 11.21 25.15 11.94
C THR A 129 10.36 25.70 10.79
N ALA A 130 10.18 24.92 9.73
CA ALA A 130 9.32 25.23 8.61
C ALA A 130 8.70 23.93 8.05
N THR A 131 7.49 24.04 7.51
CA THR A 131 6.84 22.96 6.76
C THR A 131 7.62 22.60 5.50
N CYS A 132 7.26 21.49 4.85
CA CYS A 132 7.90 21.09 3.60
C CYS A 132 7.76 22.14 2.48
N ALA A 133 6.62 22.86 2.40
CA ALA A 133 6.44 23.99 1.48
C ALA A 133 7.01 25.32 2.03
N GLY A 134 7.69 25.30 3.18
CA GLY A 134 8.40 26.43 3.78
C GLY A 134 7.51 27.43 4.52
N TYR A 135 6.37 27.01 5.08
CA TYR A 135 5.53 27.80 6.00
C TYR A 135 6.01 27.60 7.45
N PRO A 136 5.59 28.40 8.44
CA PRO A 136 6.00 28.20 9.83
C PRO A 136 5.77 26.78 10.35
N GLY A 137 6.83 26.11 10.80
CA GLY A 137 6.75 24.82 11.49
C GLY A 137 6.50 24.98 12.99
N GLY A 138 6.19 23.89 13.68
CA GLY A 138 5.79 23.88 15.08
C GLY A 138 6.93 23.67 16.09
N LEU A 139 8.17 23.42 15.64
CA LEU A 139 9.30 23.17 16.54
C LEU A 139 9.56 24.36 17.47
N GLY A 140 9.45 24.14 18.78
CA GLY A 140 9.57 25.17 19.82
C GLY A 140 8.30 26.01 20.05
N HIS A 141 7.24 25.77 19.27
CA HIS A 141 5.95 26.46 19.35
C HIS A 141 4.80 25.51 19.73
N GLU A 142 5.08 24.25 20.06
CA GLU A 142 4.12 23.15 20.14
C GLU A 142 2.95 23.45 21.09
N LYS A 143 3.24 24.06 22.25
CA LYS A 143 2.20 24.43 23.23
C LYS A 143 1.24 25.51 22.71
N ASN A 144 1.77 26.52 22.02
CA ASN A 144 0.94 27.60 21.47
C ASN A 144 0.10 27.08 20.31
N ASP A 145 0.72 26.31 19.42
CA ASP A 145 0.08 25.77 18.23
C ASP A 145 -1.00 24.75 18.60
N ALA A 146 -0.71 23.80 19.50
CA ALA A 146 -1.71 22.84 19.98
C ALA A 146 -2.91 23.55 20.63
N GLN A 147 -2.68 24.56 21.47
CA GLN A 147 -3.77 25.32 22.07
C GLN A 147 -4.57 26.08 20.99
N GLN A 148 -3.90 26.65 19.99
CA GLN A 148 -4.56 27.34 18.89
C GLN A 148 -5.40 26.38 18.03
N TYR A 149 -4.92 25.16 17.76
CA TYR A 149 -5.69 24.10 17.12
C TYR A 149 -6.91 23.72 17.95
N ALA A 150 -6.77 23.61 19.27
CA ALA A 150 -7.90 23.36 20.16
C ALA A 150 -8.93 24.50 20.17
N ASP A 151 -8.47 25.75 20.21
CA ASP A 151 -9.31 26.96 20.16
C ASP A 151 -10.09 27.04 18.84
N TRP A 152 -9.48 26.62 17.73
CA TRP A 152 -10.12 26.52 16.41
C TRP A 152 -11.05 25.32 16.26
N GLY A 153 -10.97 24.34 17.16
CA GLY A 153 -11.80 23.14 17.08
C GLY A 153 -11.27 22.09 16.11
N ILE A 154 -9.95 21.98 15.91
CA ILE A 154 -9.35 20.94 15.07
C ILE A 154 -9.51 19.56 15.71
N ASP A 155 -9.69 18.50 14.92
CA ASP A 155 -9.92 17.12 15.37
C ASP A 155 -8.83 16.14 14.95
N TYR A 156 -7.97 16.54 14.01
CA TYR A 156 -6.91 15.73 13.43
C TYR A 156 -5.70 16.62 13.13
N ILE A 157 -4.50 16.15 13.47
CA ILE A 157 -3.24 16.83 13.17
C ILE A 157 -2.34 15.85 12.41
N LYS A 158 -2.07 16.13 11.13
CA LYS A 158 -0.91 15.57 10.41
C LYS A 158 0.30 16.39 10.79
N TYR A 159 1.36 15.76 11.29
CA TYR A 159 2.54 16.45 11.79
C TYR A 159 3.80 15.91 11.13
N ASP A 160 4.38 16.74 10.26
CA ASP A 160 5.43 16.39 9.32
C ASP A 160 6.84 16.48 9.94
N ASN A 161 7.88 16.28 9.13
CA ASN A 161 9.25 16.09 9.59
C ASN A 161 10.31 16.87 8.79
N CYS A 162 9.90 17.84 7.95
CA CYS A 162 10.81 18.72 7.23
C CYS A 162 11.52 19.69 8.21
N ASN A 163 12.66 20.28 7.80
CA ASN A 163 13.37 21.31 8.58
C ASN A 163 13.57 21.01 10.09
N ASN A 164 13.75 19.74 10.45
CA ASN A 164 13.75 19.25 11.84
C ASN A 164 15.02 19.57 12.65
N GLN A 165 15.98 20.28 12.05
CA GLN A 165 17.25 20.72 12.65
C GLN A 165 18.17 19.57 13.12
N GLY A 166 17.94 18.34 12.65
CA GLY A 166 18.69 17.16 13.09
C GLY A 166 18.38 16.73 14.53
N LEU A 167 17.28 17.23 15.13
CA LEU A 167 16.89 16.88 16.49
C LEU A 167 16.20 15.51 16.54
N PRO A 168 16.33 14.75 17.64
CA PRO A 168 15.73 13.42 17.77
C PRO A 168 14.21 13.42 17.53
N ALA A 169 13.73 12.50 16.69
CA ALA A 169 12.31 12.42 16.32
C ALA A 169 11.42 12.22 17.54
N GLN A 170 11.76 11.29 18.43
CA GLN A 170 10.97 11.00 19.62
C GLN A 170 10.76 12.24 20.51
N ASP A 171 11.78 13.09 20.66
CA ASP A 171 11.67 14.30 21.50
C ASP A 171 10.74 15.34 20.86
N ARG A 172 10.89 15.58 19.56
CA ARG A 172 10.07 16.54 18.82
C ARG A 172 8.59 16.12 18.78
N TYR A 173 8.33 14.85 18.47
CA TYR A 173 6.97 14.32 18.44
C TYR A 173 6.35 14.22 19.83
N ARG A 174 7.13 13.92 20.88
CA ARG A 174 6.68 13.98 22.29
C ARG A 174 6.26 15.39 22.68
N ALA A 175 7.01 16.42 22.28
CA ALA A 175 6.66 17.80 22.59
C ALA A 175 5.27 18.19 22.06
N MET A 176 4.94 17.81 20.82
CA MET A 176 3.61 18.03 20.25
C MET A 176 2.54 17.13 20.88
N GLY A 177 2.83 15.85 21.10
CA GLY A 177 1.90 14.92 21.77
C GLY A 177 1.50 15.38 23.18
N ASP A 178 2.48 15.80 23.98
CA ASP A 178 2.26 16.35 25.32
C ASP A 178 1.48 17.67 25.26
N ALA A 179 1.75 18.52 24.26
CA ALA A 179 1.03 19.77 24.03
C ALA A 179 -0.43 19.52 23.65
N ILE A 180 -0.72 18.57 22.76
CA ILE A 180 -2.07 18.13 22.40
C ILE A 180 -2.83 17.67 23.64
N ALA A 181 -2.21 16.78 24.43
CA ALA A 181 -2.81 16.27 25.66
C ALA A 181 -3.13 17.39 26.66
N ALA A 182 -2.25 18.39 26.80
CA ALA A 182 -2.44 19.52 27.70
C ALA A 182 -3.63 20.42 27.33
N THR A 183 -4.10 20.41 26.08
CA THR A 183 -5.27 21.20 25.66
C THR A 183 -6.59 20.65 26.21
N GLY A 184 -6.64 19.37 26.57
CA GLY A 184 -7.87 18.66 26.95
C GLY A 184 -8.85 18.40 25.79
N ARG A 185 -8.51 18.78 24.54
CA ARG A 185 -9.31 18.45 23.35
C ARG A 185 -8.81 17.15 22.73
N ASN A 186 -9.72 16.27 22.36
CA ASN A 186 -9.38 15.07 21.59
C ASN A 186 -9.00 15.46 20.16
N MET A 187 -7.72 15.29 19.80
CA MET A 187 -7.19 15.51 18.46
C MET A 187 -6.40 14.27 18.04
N LEU A 188 -6.78 13.64 16.92
CA LEU A 188 -6.07 12.50 16.38
C LEU A 188 -4.68 12.97 15.89
N PHE A 189 -3.63 12.34 16.42
CA PHE A 189 -2.24 12.71 16.10
C PHE A 189 -1.62 11.72 15.11
N ASN A 190 -1.38 12.17 13.89
CA ASN A 190 -0.76 11.41 12.81
C ASN A 190 0.67 11.89 12.58
N LEU A 191 1.65 11.00 12.78
CA LEU A 191 3.06 11.30 12.63
C LEU A 191 3.50 11.08 11.18
N CYS A 192 4.04 12.09 10.54
CA CYS A 192 4.50 12.05 9.15
C CYS A 192 6.04 12.18 9.11
N GLU A 193 6.75 11.18 9.64
CA GLU A 193 8.23 11.10 9.59
C GLU A 193 8.78 10.05 8.62
N TRP A 194 7.89 9.51 7.79
CA TRP A 194 8.20 8.65 6.64
C TRP A 194 8.84 7.29 6.96
N GLY A 195 8.67 6.79 8.19
CA GLY A 195 9.24 5.53 8.64
C GLY A 195 10.71 5.60 9.05
N ALA A 196 11.33 6.77 8.91
CA ALA A 196 12.77 6.97 8.97
C ALA A 196 13.41 6.65 10.33
N ASN A 197 12.64 6.72 11.42
CA ASN A 197 13.12 6.34 12.75
C ASN A 197 12.30 5.20 13.34
N LYS A 198 11.70 4.35 12.49
CA LYS A 198 10.89 3.19 12.92
C LYS A 198 9.75 3.59 13.87
N PRO A 199 8.86 4.53 13.46
CA PRO A 199 7.82 5.09 14.33
C PRO A 199 6.87 4.02 14.88
N TRP A 200 6.74 2.88 14.20
CA TRP A 200 6.00 1.72 14.70
C TRP A 200 6.49 1.18 16.05
N GLU A 201 7.72 1.48 16.47
CA GLU A 201 8.28 1.06 17.78
C GLU A 201 7.98 2.05 18.92
N TRP A 202 7.66 3.32 18.62
CA TRP A 202 7.64 4.37 19.65
C TRP A 202 6.52 5.42 19.52
N ALA A 203 5.84 5.55 18.39
CA ALA A 203 4.84 6.60 18.13
C ALA A 203 3.70 6.61 19.16
N THR A 204 3.28 5.43 19.63
CA THR A 204 2.26 5.32 20.68
C THR A 204 2.71 5.92 22.02
N SER A 205 4.01 5.86 22.33
CA SER A 205 4.58 6.41 23.57
C SER A 205 4.62 7.94 23.63
N VAL A 206 4.35 8.60 22.49
CA VAL A 206 4.29 10.05 22.33
C VAL A 206 2.87 10.53 21.98
N GLY A 207 1.84 9.68 22.16
CA GLY A 207 0.45 10.03 21.90
C GLY A 207 0.02 9.91 20.43
N GLY A 208 0.83 9.27 19.58
CA GLY A 208 0.50 9.01 18.18
C GLY A 208 -0.61 7.98 18.00
N HIS A 209 -1.48 8.21 17.01
CA HIS A 209 -2.61 7.36 16.64
C HIS A 209 -2.45 6.74 15.24
N SER A 210 -1.58 7.31 14.41
CA SER A 210 -1.08 6.68 13.20
C SER A 210 0.28 7.27 12.83
N TRP A 211 1.07 6.55 12.03
CA TRP A 211 2.39 7.01 11.61
C TRP A 211 2.72 6.56 10.19
N ARG A 212 3.23 7.49 9.39
CA ARG A 212 3.74 7.21 8.04
C ARG A 212 4.87 6.19 8.12
N THR A 213 4.80 5.14 7.30
CA THR A 213 5.78 4.04 7.30
C THR A 213 6.81 4.13 6.17
N THR A 214 6.59 5.02 5.21
CA THR A 214 7.40 5.21 4.00
C THR A 214 7.42 6.68 3.58
N GLY A 215 8.28 7.04 2.63
CA GLY A 215 8.15 8.26 1.82
C GLY A 215 6.78 8.37 1.12
N ASP A 216 6.54 9.53 0.49
CA ASP A 216 5.23 9.85 -0.07
C ASP A 216 4.87 8.94 -1.26
N ILE A 217 3.59 8.60 -1.33
CA ILE A 217 3.03 7.87 -2.45
C ILE A 217 2.85 8.80 -3.66
N THR A 218 3.22 8.31 -4.83
CA THR A 218 2.94 8.95 -6.13
C THR A 218 1.85 8.19 -6.86
N ASP A 219 1.17 8.85 -7.81
CA ASP A 219 0.09 8.24 -8.59
C ASP A 219 0.63 7.34 -9.71
N ASP A 220 1.39 6.33 -9.33
CA ASP A 220 1.92 5.30 -10.22
C ASP A 220 2.00 3.95 -9.51
N TRP A 221 1.99 2.89 -10.30
CA TRP A 221 1.94 1.52 -9.78
C TRP A 221 3.19 1.10 -9.01
N ASP A 222 4.35 1.62 -9.40
CA ASP A 222 5.64 1.23 -8.83
C ASP A 222 5.79 1.76 -7.40
N SER A 223 5.34 3.01 -7.17
CA SER A 223 5.20 3.60 -5.85
C SER A 223 4.26 2.77 -4.96
N VAL A 224 3.03 2.47 -5.43
CA VAL A 224 2.07 1.62 -4.70
C VAL A 224 2.68 0.28 -4.32
N LYS A 225 3.33 -0.40 -5.27
CA LYS A 225 3.95 -1.70 -5.05
C LYS A 225 5.05 -1.64 -3.98
N SER A 226 5.91 -0.62 -4.02
CA SER A 226 7.01 -0.46 -3.07
C SER A 226 6.49 -0.25 -1.64
N ILE A 227 5.46 0.59 -1.48
CA ILE A 227 4.80 0.90 -0.21
C ILE A 227 4.09 -0.33 0.36
N VAL A 228 3.37 -1.08 -0.47
CA VAL A 228 2.73 -2.34 -0.07
C VAL A 228 3.74 -3.32 0.50
N ARG A 229 4.90 -3.49 -0.17
CA ARG A 229 5.95 -4.40 0.30
C ARG A 229 6.52 -3.97 1.66
N ALA A 230 6.82 -2.69 1.83
CA ALA A 230 7.34 -2.17 3.08
C ALA A 230 6.33 -2.31 4.23
N ASN A 231 5.08 -1.92 4.00
CA ASN A 231 4.06 -1.86 5.06
C ASN A 231 3.54 -3.25 5.49
N LEU A 232 3.49 -4.24 4.58
CA LEU A 232 3.06 -5.60 4.92
C LEU A 232 3.92 -6.26 6.02
N ALA A 233 5.19 -5.87 6.13
CA ALA A 233 6.10 -6.37 7.17
C ALA A 233 5.76 -5.86 8.58
N LEU A 234 4.93 -4.81 8.70
CA LEU A 234 4.69 -4.09 9.95
C LEU A 234 3.38 -4.50 10.65
N ALA A 235 2.75 -5.60 10.21
CA ALA A 235 1.44 -6.05 10.70
C ALA A 235 1.36 -6.32 12.23
N ASP A 236 2.50 -6.50 12.91
CA ASP A 236 2.57 -6.66 14.37
C ASP A 236 2.37 -5.36 15.16
N TYR A 237 2.54 -4.21 14.51
CA TYR A 237 2.53 -2.89 15.16
C TYR A 237 1.22 -2.12 15.01
N ALA A 238 0.29 -2.61 14.19
CA ALA A 238 -1.03 -1.97 13.98
C ALA A 238 -2.12 -2.63 14.84
N GLY A 239 -3.01 -1.81 15.39
CA GLY A 239 -4.16 -2.25 16.18
C GLY A 239 -5.07 -1.10 16.64
N PRO A 240 -6.16 -1.41 17.35
CA PRO A 240 -7.07 -0.38 17.86
C PRO A 240 -6.34 0.74 18.61
N GLY A 241 -6.52 1.97 18.13
CA GLY A 241 -5.90 3.19 18.64
C GLY A 241 -4.61 3.62 17.95
N HIS A 242 -4.02 2.79 17.08
CA HIS A 242 -2.69 3.04 16.52
C HIS A 242 -2.43 2.26 15.21
N TRP A 243 -2.20 2.97 14.11
CA TRP A 243 -2.14 2.38 12.76
C TRP A 243 -0.88 2.72 11.98
N ASN A 244 -0.36 1.72 11.26
CA ASN A 244 0.60 1.97 10.20
C ASN A 244 -0.08 2.74 9.06
N ASP A 245 0.54 3.84 8.63
CA ASP A 245 0.05 4.72 7.58
C ASP A 245 0.94 4.59 6.32
N PRO A 246 0.54 3.80 5.31
CA PRO A 246 1.21 3.73 4.03
C PRO A 246 0.88 4.93 3.11
N ASP A 247 0.41 6.05 3.65
CA ASP A 247 0.05 7.28 2.94
C ASP A 247 -1.35 7.28 2.29
N MET A 248 -1.71 8.43 1.72
CA MET A 248 -3.02 8.72 1.14
C MET A 248 -3.36 7.88 -0.09
N LEU A 249 -4.66 7.68 -0.34
CA LEU A 249 -5.15 7.00 -1.54
C LEU A 249 -5.03 7.90 -2.77
N GLN A 250 -4.40 7.39 -3.84
CA GLN A 250 -4.25 8.05 -5.15
C GLN A 250 -5.44 7.77 -6.10
N VAL A 251 -6.50 7.13 -5.59
CA VAL A 251 -7.59 6.58 -6.39
C VAL A 251 -8.26 7.63 -7.28
N GLY A 252 -8.14 7.49 -8.60
CA GLY A 252 -8.78 8.39 -9.57
C GLY A 252 -7.98 9.66 -9.93
N ASN A 253 -6.70 9.74 -9.59
CA ASN A 253 -5.85 10.89 -9.93
C ASN A 253 -5.27 10.86 -11.36
N GLY A 254 -5.38 9.72 -12.05
CA GLY A 254 -5.18 9.57 -13.50
C GLY A 254 -3.88 8.87 -13.95
N GLY A 255 -2.94 8.64 -13.05
CA GLY A 255 -1.65 7.99 -13.34
C GLY A 255 -1.66 6.45 -13.28
N MET A 256 -2.75 5.85 -12.78
CA MET A 256 -2.99 4.41 -12.82
C MET A 256 -4.34 4.07 -13.48
N SER A 257 -4.49 2.83 -13.91
CA SER A 257 -5.77 2.30 -14.40
C SER A 257 -6.78 2.10 -13.26
N ASP A 258 -8.08 2.10 -13.58
CA ASP A 258 -9.15 1.77 -12.61
C ASP A 258 -8.93 0.40 -11.93
N PHE A 259 -8.32 -0.53 -12.66
CA PHE A 259 -7.99 -1.85 -12.12
C PHE A 259 -6.85 -1.80 -11.10
N GLU A 260 -5.80 -1.04 -11.38
CA GLU A 260 -4.70 -0.80 -10.42
C GLU A 260 -5.20 -0.03 -9.20
N TYR A 261 -6.07 0.98 -9.36
CA TYR A 261 -6.72 1.66 -8.25
C TYR A 261 -7.55 0.72 -7.38
N ARG A 262 -8.25 -0.23 -7.98
CA ARG A 262 -8.98 -1.27 -7.24
C ARG A 262 -8.03 -2.12 -6.40
N THR A 263 -6.86 -2.49 -6.94
CA THR A 263 -5.84 -3.21 -6.18
C THR A 263 -5.26 -2.34 -5.06
N HIS A 264 -4.91 -1.09 -5.35
CA HIS A 264 -4.42 -0.09 -4.38
C HIS A 264 -5.37 0.03 -3.17
N PHE A 265 -6.63 0.40 -3.41
CA PHE A 265 -7.62 0.54 -2.34
C PHE A 265 -7.80 -0.77 -1.55
N GLY A 266 -7.85 -1.90 -2.26
CA GLY A 266 -8.01 -3.21 -1.63
C GLY A 266 -6.83 -3.59 -0.74
N MET A 267 -5.60 -3.24 -1.13
CA MET A 267 -4.42 -3.46 -0.31
C MET A 267 -4.42 -2.58 0.94
N TRP A 268 -4.81 -1.30 0.85
CA TRP A 268 -4.93 -0.41 2.01
C TRP A 268 -5.97 -0.95 3.02
N ALA A 269 -7.13 -1.40 2.53
CA ALA A 269 -8.15 -2.01 3.38
C ALA A 269 -7.68 -3.33 4.05
N MET A 270 -6.95 -4.17 3.31
CA MET A 270 -6.33 -5.38 3.86
C MET A 270 -5.25 -5.03 4.88
N MET A 271 -4.53 -3.94 4.70
CA MET A 271 -3.48 -3.50 5.62
C MET A 271 -4.01 -2.78 6.87
N ALA A 272 -5.32 -2.53 6.98
CA ALA A 272 -5.92 -1.73 8.05
C ALA A 272 -5.28 -0.33 8.13
N SER A 273 -5.16 0.30 6.97
CA SER A 273 -4.49 1.59 6.79
C SER A 273 -5.50 2.74 6.88
N PRO A 274 -5.09 3.95 7.28
CA PRO A 274 -5.91 5.15 7.07
C PRO A 274 -6.45 5.20 5.63
N LEU A 275 -7.76 5.35 5.46
CA LEU A 275 -8.39 5.53 4.15
C LEU A 275 -8.64 7.02 3.91
N LEU A 276 -7.55 7.76 3.71
CA LEU A 276 -7.57 9.19 3.38
C LEU A 276 -7.57 9.35 1.86
N LEU A 277 -8.69 9.81 1.30
CA LEU A 277 -8.83 10.10 -0.13
C LEU A 277 -7.95 11.30 -0.52
N GLY A 278 -7.13 11.15 -1.57
CA GLY A 278 -6.35 12.23 -2.17
C GLY A 278 -6.93 12.77 -3.48
N THR A 279 -8.17 12.41 -3.80
CA THR A 279 -8.83 12.67 -5.09
C THR A 279 -9.58 13.99 -5.11
N ASP A 280 -9.62 14.68 -6.26
CA ASP A 280 -10.61 15.74 -6.48
C ASP A 280 -12.03 15.17 -6.64
N LEU A 281 -12.82 15.23 -5.55
CA LEU A 281 -14.21 14.75 -5.52
C LEU A 281 -15.16 15.57 -6.42
N SER A 282 -14.73 16.69 -6.98
CA SER A 282 -15.53 17.49 -7.90
C SER A 282 -15.54 16.95 -9.33
N THR A 283 -14.49 16.19 -9.69
CA THR A 283 -14.26 15.64 -11.03
C THR A 283 -14.11 14.13 -11.06
N ALA A 284 -14.20 13.45 -9.91
CA ALA A 284 -14.12 11.99 -9.78
C ALA A 284 -15.10 11.25 -10.70
N SER A 285 -14.60 10.23 -11.40
CA SER A 285 -15.38 9.39 -12.31
C SER A 285 -16.35 8.47 -11.58
N ASP A 286 -17.34 7.91 -12.29
CA ASP A 286 -18.22 6.87 -11.72
C ASP A 286 -17.45 5.64 -11.23
N ALA A 287 -16.37 5.25 -11.94
CA ALA A 287 -15.53 4.13 -11.52
C ALA A 287 -14.83 4.42 -10.19
N THR A 288 -14.24 5.61 -10.05
CA THR A 288 -13.65 6.13 -8.82
C THR A 288 -14.67 6.17 -7.69
N LEU A 289 -15.84 6.79 -7.92
CA LEU A 289 -16.89 6.91 -6.92
C LEU A 289 -17.44 5.54 -6.50
N ASN A 290 -17.58 4.59 -7.40
CA ASN A 290 -18.02 3.24 -7.07
C ASN A 290 -17.00 2.48 -6.22
N LEU A 291 -15.71 2.67 -6.49
CA LEU A 291 -14.63 2.03 -5.72
C LEU A 291 -14.57 2.58 -4.29
N ILE A 292 -14.50 3.90 -4.12
CA ILE A 292 -14.43 4.52 -2.78
C ILE A 292 -15.71 4.30 -1.96
N ARG A 293 -16.83 3.94 -2.63
CA ARG A 293 -18.10 3.58 -1.97
C ARG A 293 -18.28 2.09 -1.70
N ASN A 294 -17.25 1.27 -1.94
CA ASN A 294 -17.35 -0.17 -1.74
C ASN A 294 -17.44 -0.52 -0.24
N ARG A 295 -18.66 -0.80 0.22
CA ARG A 295 -18.96 -1.14 1.62
C ARG A 295 -18.24 -2.38 2.13
N GLU A 296 -17.97 -3.36 1.27
CA GLU A 296 -17.30 -4.60 1.68
C GLU A 296 -15.81 -4.39 1.92
N LEU A 297 -15.15 -3.54 1.12
CA LEU A 297 -13.77 -3.11 1.37
C LEU A 297 -13.68 -2.28 2.65
N THR A 298 -14.55 -1.28 2.81
CA THR A 298 -14.60 -0.46 4.02
C THR A 298 -14.85 -1.30 5.27
N ALA A 299 -15.74 -2.30 5.20
CA ALA A 299 -16.00 -3.17 6.35
C ALA A 299 -14.82 -4.10 6.70
N ILE A 300 -13.96 -4.44 5.73
CA ILE A 300 -12.72 -5.16 6.01
C ILE A 300 -11.73 -4.23 6.70
N ASP A 301 -11.54 -3.02 6.19
CA ASP A 301 -10.66 -2.02 6.79
C ASP A 301 -11.06 -1.70 8.24
N GLN A 302 -12.33 -1.35 8.42
CA GLN A 302 -12.96 -0.93 9.67
C GLN A 302 -13.41 -2.10 10.57
N ASP A 303 -12.89 -3.31 10.36
CA ASP A 303 -13.23 -4.44 11.21
C ASP A 303 -12.77 -4.19 12.66
N PRO A 304 -13.63 -4.34 13.68
CA PRO A 304 -13.32 -3.95 15.05
C PRO A 304 -12.31 -4.87 15.74
N LEU A 305 -11.94 -6.01 15.14
CA LEU A 305 -10.79 -6.79 15.62
C LEU A 305 -9.48 -6.04 15.38
N GLY A 306 -9.48 -5.08 14.44
CA GLY A 306 -8.39 -4.14 14.22
C GLY A 306 -7.09 -4.82 13.82
N ARG A 307 -7.15 -5.83 12.94
CA ARG A 307 -5.96 -6.57 12.49
C ARG A 307 -5.57 -6.15 11.08
N GLN A 308 -4.32 -5.78 10.92
CA GLN A 308 -3.66 -5.74 9.61
C GLN A 308 -3.52 -7.17 9.05
N ALA A 309 -3.68 -7.35 7.74
CA ALA A 309 -3.45 -8.63 7.07
C ALA A 309 -1.99 -9.07 7.20
N ARG A 310 -1.78 -10.38 7.31
CA ARG A 310 -0.45 -10.99 7.29
C ARG A 310 -0.21 -11.77 6.01
N VAL A 311 1.04 -11.79 5.58
CA VAL A 311 1.50 -12.67 4.51
C VAL A 311 1.49 -14.12 5.01
N VAL A 312 0.67 -14.96 4.39
CA VAL A 312 0.63 -16.41 4.61
C VAL A 312 1.72 -17.08 3.75
N THR A 313 1.82 -16.67 2.49
CA THR A 313 2.87 -17.09 1.57
C THR A 313 3.18 -15.95 0.61
N GLU A 314 4.46 -15.78 0.29
CA GLU A 314 4.94 -14.99 -0.85
C GLU A 314 5.84 -15.92 -1.67
N THR A 315 5.61 -16.00 -2.98
CA THR A 315 6.49 -16.78 -3.87
C THR A 315 6.51 -16.16 -5.26
N GLY A 316 7.59 -15.48 -5.60
CA GLY A 316 7.78 -14.87 -6.92
C GLY A 316 6.74 -13.80 -7.20
N GLY A 317 6.49 -12.93 -6.23
CA GLY A 317 5.56 -11.80 -6.36
C GLY A 317 4.07 -12.17 -6.31
N ARG A 318 3.78 -13.41 -5.88
CA ARG A 318 2.41 -13.88 -5.66
C ARG A 318 2.20 -14.04 -4.17
N TYR A 319 1.26 -13.29 -3.64
CA TYR A 319 0.98 -13.20 -2.21
C TYR A 319 -0.36 -13.86 -1.89
N VAL A 320 -0.36 -14.62 -0.80
CA VAL A 320 -1.57 -14.99 -0.07
C VAL A 320 -1.55 -14.20 1.23
N LEU A 321 -2.57 -13.38 1.44
CA LEU A 321 -2.77 -12.57 2.63
C LEU A 321 -3.95 -13.10 3.43
N ALA A 322 -3.87 -13.05 4.76
CA ALA A 322 -4.98 -13.39 5.65
C ALA A 322 -5.17 -12.32 6.73
N LYS A 323 -6.41 -11.84 6.85
CA LYS A 323 -6.87 -10.90 7.87
C LYS A 323 -8.05 -11.51 8.63
N PRO A 324 -7.86 -12.03 9.85
CA PRO A 324 -8.96 -12.46 10.71
C PRO A 324 -9.91 -11.29 10.98
N LEU A 325 -11.21 -11.56 10.99
CA LEU A 325 -12.26 -10.57 11.22
C LEU A 325 -13.04 -10.90 12.50
N ALA A 326 -13.64 -9.88 13.11
CA ALA A 326 -14.35 -10.00 14.39
C ALA A 326 -15.52 -11.01 14.37
N ASP A 327 -16.14 -11.21 13.22
CA ASP A 327 -17.25 -12.17 13.04
C ASP A 327 -16.78 -13.65 12.92
N GLY A 328 -15.48 -13.89 13.02
CA GLY A 328 -14.85 -15.21 12.92
C GLY A 328 -14.65 -15.72 11.49
N SER A 329 -14.92 -14.88 10.48
CA SER A 329 -14.44 -15.10 9.11
C SER A 329 -13.00 -14.57 8.94
N VAL A 330 -12.42 -14.82 7.77
CA VAL A 330 -11.11 -14.31 7.39
C VAL A 330 -11.23 -13.65 6.02
N ALA A 331 -10.75 -12.42 5.87
CA ALA A 331 -10.50 -11.84 4.56
C ALA A 331 -9.20 -12.44 4.01
N VAL A 332 -9.30 -13.14 2.88
CA VAL A 332 -8.19 -13.80 2.19
C VAL A 332 -7.90 -13.03 0.91
N GLY A 333 -6.74 -12.39 0.85
CA GLY A 333 -6.26 -11.66 -0.32
C GLY A 333 -5.34 -12.54 -1.17
N LEU A 334 -5.59 -12.61 -2.47
CA LEU A 334 -4.72 -13.21 -3.47
C LEU A 334 -4.18 -12.07 -4.34
N TYR A 335 -2.95 -11.64 -4.07
CA TYR A 335 -2.34 -10.47 -4.69
C TYR A 335 -1.21 -10.88 -5.64
N ASN A 336 -1.25 -10.36 -6.85
CA ASN A 336 -0.25 -10.58 -7.89
C ASN A 336 0.43 -9.26 -8.24
N GLU A 337 1.68 -9.10 -7.82
CA GLU A 337 2.44 -7.89 -8.13
C GLU A 337 3.13 -7.95 -9.51
N ASN A 338 3.07 -9.09 -10.18
CA ASN A 338 3.72 -9.32 -11.47
C ASN A 338 2.95 -8.65 -12.62
N ASP A 339 3.62 -8.52 -13.77
CA ASP A 339 3.05 -7.94 -15.00
C ASP A 339 2.36 -8.97 -15.91
N TYR A 340 2.12 -10.18 -15.39
CA TYR A 340 1.40 -11.25 -16.07
C TYR A 340 0.38 -11.88 -15.14
N THR A 341 -0.67 -12.46 -15.72
CA THR A 341 -1.70 -13.18 -14.96
C THR A 341 -1.12 -14.46 -14.35
N ALA A 342 -1.49 -14.73 -13.10
CA ALA A 342 -1.08 -15.93 -12.38
C ALA A 342 -2.23 -16.55 -11.60
N THR A 343 -2.31 -17.87 -11.59
CA THR A 343 -3.19 -18.58 -10.67
C THR A 343 -2.57 -18.59 -9.27
N ILE A 344 -3.26 -18.01 -8.29
CA ILE A 344 -2.85 -18.00 -6.88
C ILE A 344 -3.82 -18.88 -6.09
N THR A 345 -3.29 -19.77 -5.25
CA THR A 345 -4.05 -20.81 -4.56
C THR A 345 -3.61 -20.94 -3.12
N THR A 346 -4.57 -21.20 -2.22
CA THR A 346 -4.31 -21.49 -0.81
C THR A 346 -5.37 -22.42 -0.23
N THR A 347 -5.18 -22.86 1.01
CA THR A 347 -6.17 -23.64 1.75
C THR A 347 -6.78 -22.80 2.86
N ALA A 348 -8.04 -23.10 3.20
CA ALA A 348 -8.71 -22.47 4.35
C ALA A 348 -7.88 -22.62 5.65
N ALA A 349 -7.27 -23.79 5.85
CA ALA A 349 -6.41 -24.06 7.00
C ALA A 349 -5.17 -23.16 7.06
N ALA A 350 -4.48 -22.94 5.93
CA ALA A 350 -3.30 -22.07 5.86
C ALA A 350 -3.65 -20.61 6.20
N THR A 351 -4.86 -20.16 5.85
CA THR A 351 -5.35 -18.81 6.15
C THR A 351 -5.93 -18.64 7.56
N GLY A 352 -5.92 -19.69 8.39
CA GLY A 352 -6.50 -19.65 9.75
C GLY A 352 -8.03 -19.75 9.79
N VAL A 353 -8.70 -20.01 8.67
CA VAL A 353 -10.13 -20.30 8.65
C VAL A 353 -10.38 -21.64 9.34
N ARG A 354 -11.31 -21.65 10.30
CA ARG A 354 -11.73 -22.87 11.02
C ARG A 354 -12.07 -24.01 10.06
N THR A 355 -11.51 -25.18 10.30
CA THR A 355 -11.69 -26.37 9.45
C THR A 355 -13.16 -26.76 9.30
N ALA A 356 -13.58 -27.02 8.06
CA ALA A 356 -14.92 -27.48 7.69
C ALA A 356 -14.88 -28.29 6.39
N GLY A 357 -15.96 -29.04 6.10
CA GLY A 357 -16.09 -29.80 4.85
C GLY A 357 -16.40 -28.95 3.61
N SER A 358 -16.74 -27.67 3.80
CA SER A 358 -16.90 -26.69 2.72
C SER A 358 -16.88 -25.27 3.28
N TYR A 359 -16.50 -24.31 2.45
CA TYR A 359 -16.36 -22.90 2.81
C TYR A 359 -17.25 -22.03 1.93
N ALA A 360 -17.86 -21.03 2.55
CA ALA A 360 -18.52 -19.93 1.84
C ALA A 360 -17.49 -18.84 1.60
N LEU A 361 -17.39 -18.38 0.36
CA LEU A 361 -16.51 -17.30 -0.07
C LEU A 361 -17.41 -16.18 -0.60
N ARG A 362 -17.16 -14.96 -0.17
CA ARG A 362 -17.78 -13.75 -0.74
C ARG A 362 -16.67 -12.97 -1.42
N ASP A 363 -16.74 -12.83 -2.74
CA ASP A 363 -15.84 -11.95 -3.48
C ASP A 363 -16.21 -10.50 -3.18
N VAL A 364 -15.23 -9.74 -2.67
CA VAL A 364 -15.43 -8.38 -2.17
C VAL A 364 -15.62 -7.36 -3.29
N PHE A 365 -15.15 -7.66 -4.51
CA PHE A 365 -15.27 -6.76 -5.65
C PHE A 365 -16.49 -7.07 -6.51
N THR A 366 -16.82 -8.35 -6.69
CA THR A 366 -17.97 -8.76 -7.53
C THR A 366 -19.24 -9.03 -6.74
N ALA A 367 -19.15 -9.10 -5.40
CA ALA A 367 -20.22 -9.54 -4.50
C ALA A 367 -20.70 -10.99 -4.72
N ASP A 368 -20.00 -11.77 -5.55
CA ASP A 368 -20.32 -13.17 -5.82
C ASP A 368 -20.29 -13.99 -4.52
N ALA A 369 -21.37 -14.72 -4.27
CA ALA A 369 -21.45 -15.71 -3.20
C ALA A 369 -21.06 -17.09 -3.75
N LEU A 370 -19.87 -17.54 -3.40
CA LEU A 370 -19.26 -18.78 -3.88
C LEU A 370 -19.18 -19.84 -2.79
N ARG A 371 -19.05 -21.10 -3.20
CA ARG A 371 -18.78 -22.24 -2.33
C ARG A 371 -17.60 -23.04 -2.81
N SER A 372 -16.60 -23.21 -1.95
CA SER A 372 -15.47 -24.10 -2.20
C SER A 372 -15.54 -25.34 -1.30
N ARG A 373 -15.24 -26.51 -1.87
CA ARG A 373 -14.87 -27.74 -1.14
C ARG A 373 -13.39 -28.07 -1.29
N GLY A 374 -12.70 -27.37 -2.18
CA GLY A 374 -11.28 -27.51 -2.44
C GLY A 374 -10.50 -26.28 -1.94
N PRO A 375 -9.47 -25.84 -2.67
CA PRO A 375 -8.70 -24.64 -2.34
C PRO A 375 -9.54 -23.36 -2.45
N ILE A 376 -8.99 -22.28 -1.88
CA ILE A 376 -9.34 -20.90 -2.21
C ILE A 376 -8.38 -20.50 -3.32
N GLU A 377 -8.90 -20.25 -4.52
CA GLU A 377 -8.09 -20.07 -5.73
C GLU A 377 -8.71 -19.00 -6.62
N ALA A 378 -7.86 -18.23 -7.30
CA ALA A 378 -8.27 -17.31 -8.36
C ALA A 378 -7.18 -17.22 -9.43
N SER A 379 -7.57 -16.92 -10.67
CA SER A 379 -6.65 -16.37 -11.66
C SER A 379 -6.61 -14.88 -11.42
N VAL A 380 -5.46 -14.38 -10.99
CA VAL A 380 -5.28 -12.99 -10.59
C VAL A 380 -4.53 -12.30 -11.72
N PRO A 381 -5.13 -11.29 -12.38
CA PRO A 381 -4.47 -10.55 -13.43
C PRO A 381 -3.15 -9.94 -12.98
N ALA A 382 -2.34 -9.51 -13.94
CA ALA A 382 -1.19 -8.65 -13.68
C ALA A 382 -1.59 -7.49 -12.76
N ARG A 383 -0.80 -7.19 -11.72
CA ARG A 383 -1.05 -6.08 -10.78
C ARG A 383 -2.40 -6.17 -10.04
N GLY A 384 -2.95 -7.38 -9.97
CA GLY A 384 -4.31 -7.64 -9.52
C GLY A 384 -4.41 -8.08 -8.07
N LEU A 385 -5.56 -7.81 -7.47
CA LEU A 385 -5.97 -8.36 -6.18
C LEU A 385 -7.39 -8.96 -6.26
N VAL A 386 -7.52 -10.16 -5.71
CA VAL A 386 -8.82 -10.79 -5.39
C VAL A 386 -8.91 -10.91 -3.87
N ILE A 387 -10.03 -10.46 -3.29
CA ILE A 387 -10.29 -10.62 -1.85
C ILE A 387 -11.55 -11.45 -1.69
N TYR A 388 -11.43 -12.53 -0.91
CA TYR A 388 -12.57 -13.32 -0.46
C TYR A 388 -12.77 -13.15 1.04
N LYS A 389 -13.98 -12.83 1.48
CA LYS A 389 -14.38 -13.07 2.88
C LYS A 389 -14.78 -14.53 3.02
N VAL A 390 -13.99 -15.30 3.77
CA VAL A 390 -14.08 -16.76 3.87
C VAL A 390 -14.54 -17.20 5.25
N ARG A 391 -15.53 -18.09 5.28
CA ARG A 391 -16.00 -18.74 6.51
C ARG A 391 -16.41 -20.19 6.27
N PRO A 392 -16.50 -21.03 7.31
CA PRO A 392 -17.21 -22.31 7.21
C PRO A 392 -18.62 -22.12 6.63
N ALA A 393 -18.97 -22.93 5.65
CA ALA A 393 -20.31 -22.89 5.07
C ALA A 393 -21.34 -23.43 6.08
N ARG A 394 -22.52 -22.81 6.11
CA ARG A 394 -23.66 -23.18 6.96
C ARG A 394 -24.72 -23.91 6.14
N ALA A 395 -25.57 -24.67 6.82
CA ALA A 395 -26.77 -25.22 6.18
C ALA A 395 -27.66 -24.07 5.68
N GLY A 396 -28.09 -24.15 4.41
CA GLY A 396 -28.91 -23.10 3.77
C GLY A 396 -28.13 -22.01 3.03
N ASP A 397 -26.78 -21.98 3.10
CA ASP A 397 -25.99 -21.08 2.24
C ASP A 397 -26.29 -21.37 0.76
N THR A 398 -26.90 -20.40 0.06
CA THR A 398 -27.11 -20.42 -1.40
C THR A 398 -25.93 -19.77 -2.08
N SER A 399 -25.11 -20.55 -2.76
CA SER A 399 -23.93 -20.05 -3.47
C SER A 399 -23.62 -20.86 -4.72
N THR A 400 -23.02 -20.19 -5.70
CA THR A 400 -22.50 -20.84 -6.90
C THR A 400 -21.23 -21.63 -6.54
N PRO A 401 -20.93 -22.74 -7.24
CA PRO A 401 -19.66 -23.43 -7.06
C PRO A 401 -18.51 -22.46 -7.37
N ALA A 402 -17.52 -22.37 -6.49
CA ALA A 402 -16.30 -21.64 -6.79
C ALA A 402 -15.64 -22.25 -8.03
N ARG A 403 -15.10 -21.40 -8.89
CA ARG A 403 -14.49 -21.79 -10.16
C ARG A 403 -13.32 -20.85 -10.45
N THR A 404 -12.31 -21.39 -11.10
CA THR A 404 -11.15 -20.63 -11.54
C THR A 404 -10.98 -20.84 -13.03
N PHE A 405 -10.99 -19.75 -13.79
CA PHE A 405 -10.58 -19.74 -15.18
C PHE A 405 -9.44 -18.76 -15.34
N GLY A 406 -8.38 -19.19 -16.00
CA GLY A 406 -7.18 -18.39 -16.20
C GLY A 406 -6.39 -18.81 -17.41
N VAL A 407 -5.51 -17.92 -17.84
CA VAL A 407 -4.47 -18.19 -18.83
C VAL A 407 -3.11 -17.89 -18.21
N ASP A 408 -2.26 -18.92 -18.17
CA ASP A 408 -0.89 -18.82 -17.73
C ASP A 408 0.00 -18.58 -18.96
N ALA A 409 0.71 -17.45 -18.95
CA ALA A 409 1.63 -17.07 -20.00
C ALA A 409 2.98 -17.83 -19.86
N PRO A 410 3.74 -18.03 -20.95
CA PRO A 410 5.03 -18.74 -20.90
C PRO A 410 6.03 -18.00 -20.01
N LEU A 411 6.56 -18.69 -19.01
CA LEU A 411 7.67 -18.18 -18.20
C LEU A 411 8.92 -19.02 -18.46
N LEU A 412 10.08 -18.36 -18.57
CA LEU A 412 11.36 -19.06 -18.67
C LEU A 412 11.68 -19.86 -17.40
N TYR A 413 11.22 -19.37 -16.24
CA TYR A 413 11.21 -20.06 -14.96
C TYR A 413 10.14 -19.46 -14.04
N ASP A 414 9.74 -20.19 -13.00
CA ASP A 414 8.77 -19.68 -12.03
C ASP A 414 9.30 -18.44 -11.30
N GLY A 415 8.53 -17.36 -11.29
CA GLY A 415 8.94 -16.05 -10.78
C GLY A 415 9.83 -15.25 -11.74
N ALA A 416 9.89 -15.62 -13.02
CA ALA A 416 10.53 -14.78 -14.03
C ALA A 416 9.89 -13.38 -14.06
N PRO A 417 10.68 -12.33 -14.29
CA PRO A 417 10.21 -10.94 -14.21
C PRO A 417 9.24 -10.56 -15.34
N ALA A 418 9.24 -11.30 -16.43
CA ALA A 418 8.30 -11.14 -17.54
C ALA A 418 8.00 -12.49 -18.21
N SER A 419 6.84 -12.57 -18.87
CA SER A 419 6.50 -13.67 -19.76
C SER A 419 7.04 -13.38 -21.15
N LEU A 420 8.10 -14.07 -21.58
CA LEU A 420 8.75 -13.78 -22.85
C LEU A 420 8.26 -14.67 -24.00
N VAL A 421 8.19 -14.07 -25.18
CA VAL A 421 8.02 -14.77 -26.46
C VAL A 421 9.02 -14.25 -27.49
N THR A 422 9.51 -15.16 -28.34
CA THR A 422 10.46 -14.82 -29.40
C THR A 422 9.74 -14.74 -30.75
N PRO A 423 9.90 -13.65 -31.53
CA PRO A 423 9.34 -13.52 -32.87
C PRO A 423 9.65 -14.73 -33.76
N GLY A 424 8.61 -15.33 -34.34
CA GLY A 424 8.75 -16.50 -35.23
C GLY A 424 8.96 -17.85 -34.54
N GLU A 425 9.15 -17.89 -33.23
CA GLU A 425 9.26 -19.13 -32.46
C GLU A 425 7.97 -19.44 -31.72
N SER A 426 7.68 -20.72 -31.52
CA SER A 426 6.50 -21.14 -30.77
C SER A 426 6.76 -21.17 -29.27
N ALA A 427 5.90 -20.51 -28.50
CA ALA A 427 5.82 -20.63 -27.04
C ALA A 427 4.56 -21.41 -26.61
N ALA A 428 4.62 -22.04 -25.44
CA ALA A 428 3.47 -22.74 -24.85
C ALA A 428 2.70 -21.80 -23.90
N VAL A 429 1.42 -21.60 -24.17
CA VAL A 429 0.48 -20.89 -23.28
C VAL A 429 -0.51 -21.91 -22.74
N ARG A 430 -0.95 -21.81 -21.49
CA ARG A 430 -1.92 -22.76 -20.92
C ARG A 430 -3.17 -22.04 -20.44
N THR A 431 -4.34 -22.44 -20.94
CA THR A 431 -5.62 -22.06 -20.34
C THR A 431 -6.08 -23.15 -19.38
N ARG A 432 -6.63 -22.79 -18.22
CA ARG A 432 -7.15 -23.75 -17.24
C ARG A 432 -8.49 -23.30 -16.67
N LEU A 433 -9.51 -24.13 -16.85
CA LEU A 433 -10.79 -24.06 -16.15
C LEU A 433 -10.87 -25.16 -15.09
N ALA A 434 -11.11 -24.77 -13.84
CA ALA A 434 -11.27 -25.66 -12.69
C ALA A 434 -12.54 -25.37 -11.90
N ASP A 435 -13.20 -26.43 -11.43
CA ASP A 435 -14.32 -26.39 -10.47
C ASP A 435 -13.77 -26.63 -9.06
N GLN A 436 -13.91 -25.65 -8.18
CA GLN A 436 -13.51 -25.74 -6.78
C GLN A 436 -14.69 -26.02 -5.85
N GLY A 437 -15.92 -26.05 -6.39
CA GLY A 437 -17.12 -26.29 -5.64
C GLY A 437 -17.55 -27.75 -5.63
N SER A 438 -18.86 -27.97 -5.48
CA SER A 438 -19.44 -29.30 -5.32
C SER A 438 -20.21 -29.80 -6.53
N ARG A 439 -20.30 -29.01 -7.60
CA ARG A 439 -21.14 -29.31 -8.77
C ARG A 439 -20.31 -29.13 -10.04
N PRO A 440 -20.24 -30.16 -10.90
CA PRO A 440 -19.43 -30.07 -12.10
C PRO A 440 -19.95 -29.02 -13.08
N LEU A 441 -19.02 -28.34 -13.74
CA LEU A 441 -19.32 -27.52 -14.92
C LEU A 441 -19.55 -28.46 -16.11
N ARG A 442 -20.55 -28.18 -16.94
CA ARG A 442 -20.95 -29.03 -18.07
C ARG A 442 -20.72 -28.33 -19.39
N GLU A 443 -20.53 -29.09 -20.46
CA GLU A 443 -20.41 -28.55 -21.82
C GLU A 443 -19.38 -27.39 -21.90
N ALA A 444 -18.24 -27.58 -21.23
CA ALA A 444 -17.22 -26.57 -21.11
C ALA A 444 -16.37 -26.49 -22.39
N SER A 445 -16.03 -25.29 -22.81
CA SER A 445 -15.08 -25.01 -23.89
C SER A 445 -14.16 -23.86 -23.51
N VAL A 446 -12.95 -23.85 -24.07
CA VAL A 446 -11.97 -22.77 -23.94
C VAL A 446 -11.45 -22.35 -25.32
N ARG A 447 -11.14 -21.07 -25.44
CA ARG A 447 -10.54 -20.43 -26.61
C ARG A 447 -9.43 -19.50 -26.14
N LEU A 448 -8.38 -19.37 -26.95
CA LEU A 448 -7.33 -18.38 -26.79
C LEU A 448 -7.28 -17.54 -28.06
N ASP A 449 -7.30 -16.22 -27.89
CA ASP A 449 -7.21 -15.20 -28.91
C ASP A 449 -5.91 -14.40 -28.68
N ALA A 450 -5.30 -13.96 -29.78
CA ALA A 450 -4.05 -13.20 -29.80
C ALA A 450 -4.16 -12.09 -30.86
N PRO A 451 -3.24 -11.10 -30.88
CA PRO A 451 -3.28 -10.01 -31.84
C PRO A 451 -3.20 -10.50 -33.29
N GLU A 452 -3.59 -9.62 -34.22
CA GLU A 452 -3.56 -9.95 -35.65
C GLU A 452 -2.17 -10.45 -36.10
N GLY A 453 -2.15 -11.47 -36.94
CA GLY A 453 -0.91 -12.09 -37.46
C GLY A 453 -0.30 -13.17 -36.57
N TRP A 454 -0.72 -13.29 -35.31
CA TRP A 454 -0.27 -14.37 -34.42
C TRP A 454 -0.95 -15.68 -34.78
N ARG A 455 -0.20 -16.79 -34.69
CA ARG A 455 -0.74 -18.13 -34.87
C ARG A 455 -1.00 -18.76 -33.50
N VAL A 456 -2.25 -19.14 -33.26
CA VAL A 456 -2.72 -19.79 -32.02
C VAL A 456 -3.28 -21.16 -32.35
N GLU A 457 -2.60 -22.23 -31.90
CA GLU A 457 -2.97 -23.61 -32.23
C GLU A 457 -3.14 -24.43 -30.94
N PRO A 458 -4.32 -25.06 -30.71
CA PRO A 458 -4.48 -25.93 -29.54
C PRO A 458 -3.64 -27.20 -29.69
N ALA A 459 -2.81 -27.49 -28.68
CA ALA A 459 -2.05 -28.73 -28.55
C ALA A 459 -2.77 -29.79 -27.68
N GLY A 460 -3.99 -29.50 -27.24
CA GLY A 460 -4.82 -30.39 -26.44
C GLY A 460 -6.32 -30.19 -26.68
N ARG A 461 -7.14 -30.90 -25.91
CA ARG A 461 -8.61 -30.73 -25.97
C ARG A 461 -8.99 -29.30 -25.59
N THR A 462 -9.88 -28.69 -26.34
CA THR A 462 -10.45 -27.35 -26.07
C THR A 462 -11.85 -27.43 -25.47
N SER A 463 -12.39 -28.63 -25.28
CA SER A 463 -13.71 -28.84 -24.69
C SER A 463 -13.77 -30.07 -23.78
N ALA A 464 -14.72 -30.05 -22.86
CA ALA A 464 -15.02 -31.16 -21.96
C ALA A 464 -16.51 -31.21 -21.64
N ALA A 465 -17.12 -32.39 -21.74
CA ALA A 465 -18.52 -32.60 -21.33
C ALA A 465 -18.73 -32.33 -19.83
N ARG A 466 -17.68 -32.53 -19.01
CA ARG A 466 -17.70 -32.31 -17.57
C ARG A 466 -16.34 -31.87 -17.06
N VAL A 467 -16.32 -30.81 -16.25
CA VAL A 467 -15.15 -30.33 -15.48
C VAL A 467 -15.46 -30.46 -13.99
N THR A 468 -14.52 -31.05 -13.25
CA THR A 468 -14.59 -31.23 -11.78
C THR A 468 -13.26 -30.80 -11.16
N GLY A 469 -13.21 -30.59 -9.83
CA GLY A 469 -11.95 -30.25 -9.16
C GLY A 469 -10.81 -31.25 -9.38
N SER A 470 -11.11 -32.54 -9.51
CA SER A 470 -10.12 -33.58 -9.85
C SER A 470 -9.80 -33.71 -11.34
N ARG A 471 -10.56 -33.05 -12.22
CA ARG A 471 -10.43 -33.14 -13.68
C ARG A 471 -10.69 -31.76 -14.32
N PRO A 472 -9.75 -30.81 -14.19
CA PRO A 472 -9.85 -29.52 -14.87
C PRO A 472 -9.82 -29.67 -16.40
N LEU A 473 -10.36 -28.68 -17.10
CA LEU A 473 -10.11 -28.49 -18.53
C LEU A 473 -8.89 -27.59 -18.67
N ALA A 474 -7.73 -28.21 -18.85
CA ALA A 474 -6.49 -27.52 -19.20
C ALA A 474 -6.17 -27.77 -20.68
N THR A 475 -5.78 -26.72 -21.38
CA THR A 475 -5.41 -26.75 -22.80
C THR A 475 -4.09 -26.03 -22.96
N ASP A 476 -3.10 -26.75 -23.48
CA ASP A 476 -1.86 -26.15 -23.96
C ASP A 476 -2.10 -25.61 -25.36
N TRP A 477 -1.60 -24.41 -25.62
CA TRP A 477 -1.68 -23.70 -26.88
C TRP A 477 -0.27 -23.43 -27.37
N ARG A 478 -0.03 -23.68 -28.65
CA ARG A 478 1.16 -23.24 -29.36
C ARG A 478 0.90 -21.83 -29.89
N LEU A 479 1.56 -20.85 -29.29
CA LEU A 479 1.50 -19.45 -29.67
C LEU A 479 2.75 -19.10 -30.49
N THR A 480 2.61 -18.65 -31.73
CA THR A 480 3.74 -18.21 -32.57
C THR A 480 3.53 -16.76 -32.98
N PRO A 481 4.35 -15.81 -32.48
CA PRO A 481 4.31 -14.43 -32.92
C PRO A 481 4.85 -14.27 -34.35
N PRO A 482 4.46 -13.21 -35.09
CA PRO A 482 5.08 -12.85 -36.36
C PRO A 482 6.61 -12.70 -36.25
N LYS A 483 7.35 -13.00 -37.33
CA LYS A 483 8.83 -12.94 -37.34
C LYS A 483 9.39 -11.51 -37.25
N ASP A 484 8.61 -10.55 -37.70
CA ASP A 484 8.95 -9.12 -37.80
C ASP A 484 8.34 -8.30 -36.65
N LEU A 485 7.74 -8.98 -35.67
CA LEU A 485 7.13 -8.38 -34.49
C LEU A 485 8.16 -7.55 -33.71
N LYS A 486 7.75 -6.35 -33.31
CA LYS A 486 8.62 -5.41 -32.59
C LYS A 486 8.66 -5.72 -31.09
N PRO A 487 9.72 -5.30 -30.38
CA PRO A 487 9.73 -5.30 -28.93
C PRO A 487 8.49 -4.59 -28.37
N GLY A 488 7.95 -5.11 -27.27
CA GLY A 488 6.74 -4.60 -26.65
C GLY A 488 5.95 -5.65 -25.90
N THR A 489 4.87 -5.20 -25.27
CA THR A 489 3.93 -6.06 -24.52
C THR A 489 2.66 -6.25 -25.34
N TYR A 490 2.20 -7.49 -25.42
CA TYR A 490 1.09 -7.92 -26.24
C TYR A 490 0.07 -8.68 -25.39
N GLU A 491 -1.20 -8.35 -25.59
CA GLU A 491 -2.33 -8.92 -24.87
C GLU A 491 -2.77 -10.26 -25.48
N LEU A 492 -3.15 -11.22 -24.62
CA LEU A 492 -3.75 -12.49 -24.98
C LEU A 492 -5.05 -12.68 -24.20
N ASP A 493 -6.13 -12.99 -24.91
CA ASP A 493 -7.44 -13.18 -24.32
C ASP A 493 -7.84 -14.65 -24.34
N ALA A 494 -8.04 -15.22 -23.16
CA ALA A 494 -8.65 -16.53 -23.02
C ALA A 494 -10.13 -16.37 -22.68
N THR A 495 -10.99 -17.12 -23.35
CA THR A 495 -12.43 -17.17 -23.04
C THR A 495 -12.86 -18.60 -22.76
N THR A 496 -13.65 -18.80 -21.71
CA THR A 496 -14.35 -20.06 -21.46
C THR A 496 -15.85 -19.89 -21.53
N ARG A 497 -16.54 -20.95 -21.95
CA ARG A 497 -18.00 -21.07 -21.88
C ARG A 497 -18.35 -22.42 -21.27
N TYR A 498 -19.34 -22.45 -20.40
CA TYR A 498 -19.83 -23.69 -19.77
C TYR A 498 -21.27 -23.54 -19.31
N ARG A 499 -21.92 -24.65 -18.96
CA ARG A 499 -23.24 -24.68 -18.34
C ARG A 499 -23.15 -24.92 -16.84
N LEU A 500 -23.83 -24.05 -16.09
CA LEU A 500 -24.01 -24.12 -14.65
C LEU A 500 -25.48 -23.83 -14.33
N ASP A 501 -26.13 -24.73 -13.60
CA ASP A 501 -27.52 -24.59 -13.18
C ASP A 501 -28.50 -24.27 -14.32
N GLY A 502 -28.27 -24.91 -15.47
CA GLY A 502 -29.09 -24.75 -16.67
C GLY A 502 -28.78 -23.50 -17.51
N ARG A 503 -27.96 -22.57 -16.99
CA ARG A 503 -27.53 -21.35 -17.69
C ARG A 503 -26.18 -21.54 -18.36
N THR A 504 -25.96 -20.87 -19.48
CA THR A 504 -24.63 -20.74 -20.08
C THR A 504 -23.93 -19.56 -19.42
N VAL A 505 -22.72 -19.80 -18.92
CA VAL A 505 -21.83 -18.80 -18.33
C VAL A 505 -20.61 -18.66 -19.24
N SER A 506 -20.09 -17.45 -19.36
CA SER A 506 -18.86 -17.15 -20.10
C SER A 506 -17.98 -16.31 -19.20
N ASP A 507 -16.72 -16.70 -19.06
CA ASP A 507 -15.70 -15.95 -18.33
C ASP A 507 -14.52 -15.67 -19.27
N THR A 508 -13.87 -14.53 -19.09
CA THR A 508 -12.68 -14.12 -19.85
C THR A 508 -11.53 -13.88 -18.88
N SER A 509 -10.33 -14.26 -19.29
CA SER A 509 -9.08 -13.98 -18.59
C SER A 509 -8.08 -13.44 -19.60
N THR A 510 -7.54 -12.28 -19.31
CA THR A 510 -6.51 -11.62 -20.13
C THR A 510 -5.14 -11.85 -19.50
N THR A 511 -4.09 -11.98 -20.30
CA THR A 511 -2.70 -11.97 -19.84
C THR A 511 -1.82 -11.27 -20.87
N HIS A 512 -0.58 -10.96 -20.49
CA HIS A 512 0.37 -10.28 -21.34
C HIS A 512 1.61 -11.14 -21.58
N VAL A 513 2.15 -11.04 -22.79
CA VAL A 513 3.48 -11.56 -23.15
C VAL A 513 4.33 -10.42 -23.68
N THR A 514 5.63 -10.52 -23.48
CA THR A 514 6.61 -9.50 -23.83
C THR A 514 7.57 -10.04 -24.87
N VAL A 515 7.78 -9.26 -25.93
CA VAL A 515 8.94 -9.40 -26.81
C VAL A 515 10.00 -8.45 -26.26
N ALA A 516 11.06 -9.01 -25.68
CA ALA A 516 12.14 -8.23 -25.08
C ALA A 516 13.25 -7.95 -26.09
N ASP A 517 13.89 -6.78 -25.94
CA ASP A 517 15.20 -6.54 -26.54
C ASP A 517 16.26 -7.37 -25.80
N VAL A 518 17.11 -8.01 -26.58
CA VAL A 518 18.24 -8.78 -26.06
C VAL A 518 19.42 -7.82 -25.89
N VAL A 519 20.10 -7.88 -24.74
CA VAL A 519 21.33 -7.10 -24.52
C VAL A 519 22.33 -7.37 -25.66
N PRO A 520 22.87 -6.34 -26.34
CA PRO A 520 23.75 -6.54 -27.49
C PRO A 520 25.02 -7.33 -27.16
N ALA A 521 25.56 -8.03 -28.17
CA ALA A 521 26.88 -8.66 -28.05
C ALA A 521 27.99 -7.61 -27.92
N GLY A 522 29.09 -8.00 -27.26
CA GLY A 522 30.20 -7.15 -26.91
C GLY A 522 30.00 -6.42 -25.58
N ASP A 523 30.68 -5.30 -25.45
CA ASP A 523 30.71 -4.46 -24.26
C ASP A 523 29.65 -3.34 -24.39
N SER A 524 28.66 -3.31 -23.49
CA SER A 524 27.58 -2.32 -23.51
C SER A 524 27.38 -1.66 -22.14
N TYR A 525 27.10 -0.36 -22.11
CA TYR A 525 26.54 0.27 -20.92
C TYR A 525 25.06 -0.07 -20.82
N LEU A 526 24.58 -0.51 -19.65
CA LEU A 526 23.18 -0.89 -19.52
C LEU A 526 22.24 0.33 -19.66
N SER A 527 22.73 1.53 -19.35
CA SER A 527 22.02 2.79 -19.61
C SER A 527 21.82 3.12 -21.10
N ASP A 528 22.49 2.42 -22.02
CA ASP A 528 22.27 2.50 -23.48
C ASP A 528 21.34 1.40 -24.01
N THR A 529 20.90 0.47 -23.15
CA THR A 529 20.10 -0.69 -23.55
C THR A 529 18.67 -0.60 -23.03
N THR A 530 17.75 -1.31 -23.67
CA THR A 530 16.35 -1.40 -23.23
C THR A 530 16.24 -2.40 -22.07
N TRP A 531 15.72 -1.95 -20.93
CA TRP A 531 15.29 -2.87 -19.88
C TRP A 531 13.94 -3.48 -20.23
N VAL A 532 13.71 -4.72 -19.80
CA VAL A 532 12.40 -5.39 -19.87
C VAL A 532 11.42 -4.74 -18.91
N LYS A 533 11.93 -4.32 -17.76
CA LYS A 533 11.17 -3.73 -16.66
C LYS A 533 12.07 -2.79 -15.89
N SER A 534 11.49 -1.67 -15.45
CA SER A 534 12.07 -0.79 -14.45
C SER A 534 11.00 -0.47 -13.42
N THR A 535 11.38 -0.49 -12.15
CA THR A 535 10.62 0.04 -11.02
C THR A 535 11.53 0.96 -10.24
N ASN A 536 10.99 2.05 -9.72
CA ASN A 536 11.74 2.99 -8.91
C ASN A 536 10.85 3.52 -7.78
N GLY A 537 11.38 3.62 -6.57
CA GLY A 537 10.57 3.89 -5.38
C GLY A 537 10.15 5.36 -5.24
N TRP A 538 10.85 6.25 -5.94
CA TRP A 538 10.58 7.69 -5.95
C TRP A 538 10.93 8.26 -7.32
N GLY A 539 9.93 8.78 -8.02
CA GLY A 539 10.09 9.29 -9.39
C GLY A 539 10.71 8.30 -10.38
N PRO A 540 11.14 8.75 -11.56
CA PRO A 540 11.64 7.86 -12.60
C PRO A 540 13.08 7.37 -12.32
N MET A 541 13.37 6.17 -12.82
CA MET A 541 14.76 5.72 -12.96
C MET A 541 15.44 6.53 -14.07
N GLU A 542 16.62 7.05 -13.78
CA GLU A 542 17.34 7.94 -14.66
C GLU A 542 18.52 7.26 -15.36
N ARG A 543 18.80 7.68 -16.59
CA ARG A 543 19.91 7.17 -17.41
C ARG A 543 21.01 8.22 -17.45
N ASP A 544 22.22 7.81 -17.06
CA ASP A 544 23.44 8.63 -17.04
C ASP A 544 23.36 9.91 -16.17
N MET A 545 22.38 9.95 -15.28
CA MET A 545 22.18 11.01 -14.29
C MET A 545 21.51 10.42 -13.04
N THR A 546 21.62 11.13 -11.93
CA THR A 546 21.03 10.79 -10.64
C THR A 546 19.51 10.75 -10.73
N ASN A 547 18.84 10.05 -9.83
CA ASN A 547 17.40 10.30 -9.63
C ASN A 547 17.24 11.72 -9.07
N GLY A 548 16.59 12.62 -9.81
CA GLY A 548 16.48 14.04 -9.47
C GLY A 548 15.14 14.45 -8.86
N ASP A 549 14.42 13.48 -8.28
CA ASP A 549 13.03 13.53 -7.84
C ASP A 549 12.02 13.09 -8.91
N GLN A 550 11.08 13.95 -9.30
CA GLN A 550 9.78 13.54 -9.84
C GLN A 550 9.71 13.50 -11.37
N ALA A 551 10.53 14.28 -12.06
CA ALA A 551 10.43 14.46 -13.50
C ALA A 551 11.53 13.70 -14.24
N GLN A 552 11.21 13.07 -15.37
CA GLN A 552 12.26 12.42 -16.16
C GLN A 552 13.29 13.47 -16.62
N GLY A 553 14.56 13.21 -16.35
CA GLY A 553 15.67 14.06 -16.78
C GLY A 553 15.92 15.28 -15.88
N ASP A 554 15.42 15.29 -14.64
CA ASP A 554 15.71 16.32 -13.64
C ASP A 554 16.98 16.05 -12.82
N GLY A 555 17.62 14.90 -13.05
CA GLY A 555 18.85 14.49 -12.41
C GLY A 555 20.08 15.33 -12.72
N THR A 556 21.07 15.23 -11.83
CA THR A 556 22.42 15.78 -12.01
C THR A 556 23.40 14.68 -12.43
N PRO A 557 24.68 14.95 -12.75
CA PRO A 557 25.63 13.89 -13.05
C PRO A 557 25.79 12.90 -11.88
N LEU A 558 25.74 11.59 -12.17
CA LEU A 558 25.94 10.50 -11.19
C LEU A 558 27.24 10.71 -10.44
N THR A 559 27.19 10.87 -9.11
CA THR A 559 28.39 11.15 -8.32
C THR A 559 28.38 10.37 -7.01
N ILE A 560 29.42 9.55 -6.79
CA ILE A 560 29.54 8.74 -5.57
C ILE A 560 30.89 9.04 -4.91
N GLY A 561 30.86 9.54 -3.67
CA GLY A 561 32.05 9.87 -2.89
C GLY A 561 33.00 10.82 -3.62
N GLY A 562 32.44 11.80 -4.34
CA GLY A 562 33.15 12.79 -5.15
C GLY A 562 33.61 12.31 -6.54
N THR A 563 33.31 11.07 -6.93
CA THR A 563 33.66 10.52 -8.25
C THR A 563 32.48 10.61 -9.19
N VAL A 564 32.63 11.33 -10.31
CA VAL A 564 31.59 11.49 -11.32
C VAL A 564 31.63 10.34 -12.33
N TYR A 565 30.47 9.74 -12.60
CA TYR A 565 30.30 8.66 -13.58
C TYR A 565 29.49 9.16 -14.79
N PRO A 566 30.09 9.24 -16.00
CA PRO A 566 29.38 9.69 -17.19
C PRO A 566 28.29 8.74 -17.70
N LYS A 567 28.31 7.48 -17.23
CA LYS A 567 27.39 6.41 -17.65
C LYS A 567 26.92 5.64 -16.44
N GLY A 568 25.64 5.29 -16.41
CA GLY A 568 25.07 4.53 -15.29
C GLY A 568 23.56 4.71 -15.15
N LEU A 569 23.03 4.24 -14.03
CA LEU A 569 21.63 4.44 -13.67
C LEU A 569 21.51 5.15 -12.33
N GLY A 570 20.73 6.22 -12.27
CA GLY A 570 20.32 6.88 -11.04
C GLY A 570 18.95 6.37 -10.61
N THR A 571 18.84 5.91 -9.36
CA THR A 571 17.64 5.24 -8.86
C THR A 571 17.29 5.74 -7.46
N HIS A 572 16.12 5.35 -6.94
CA HIS A 572 15.75 5.55 -5.55
C HIS A 572 15.16 4.26 -4.98
N ALA A 573 15.63 3.83 -3.80
CA ALA A 573 15.16 2.57 -3.21
C ALA A 573 13.66 2.65 -2.80
N TRP A 574 12.87 1.58 -2.91
CA TRP A 574 13.18 0.32 -3.59
C TRP A 574 13.17 0.51 -5.11
N SER A 575 14.24 0.13 -5.81
CA SER A 575 14.32 0.14 -7.27
C SER A 575 14.67 -1.22 -7.85
N GLU A 576 14.24 -1.48 -9.08
CA GLU A 576 14.59 -2.67 -9.85
C GLU A 576 14.72 -2.33 -11.34
N ALA A 577 15.84 -2.69 -11.96
CA ALA A 577 15.98 -2.72 -13.42
C ALA A 577 16.25 -4.15 -13.88
N VAL A 578 15.49 -4.62 -14.88
CA VAL A 578 15.58 -5.98 -15.40
C VAL A 578 16.03 -5.97 -16.85
N TYR A 579 17.12 -6.66 -17.17
CA TYR A 579 17.63 -6.81 -18.53
C TYR A 579 17.55 -8.25 -19.00
N TYR A 580 17.15 -8.45 -20.26
CA TYR A 580 17.11 -9.78 -20.88
C TYR A 580 18.44 -10.09 -21.55
N THR A 581 19.19 -11.00 -20.94
CA THR A 581 20.54 -11.40 -21.37
C THR A 581 20.55 -12.70 -22.16
N ALA A 582 19.40 -13.35 -22.37
CA ALA A 582 19.23 -14.57 -23.20
C ALA A 582 20.29 -15.68 -23.00
N GLY A 583 20.97 -15.71 -21.85
CA GLY A 583 22.06 -16.64 -21.56
C GLY A 583 23.42 -16.31 -22.16
N HIS A 584 23.57 -15.25 -22.98
CA HIS A 584 24.82 -14.98 -23.72
C HIS A 584 25.72 -13.92 -23.06
N CYS A 585 25.31 -13.30 -21.95
CA CYS A 585 26.18 -12.37 -21.20
C CYS A 585 27.04 -13.08 -20.17
N SER A 586 28.25 -12.57 -19.90
CA SER A 586 29.22 -13.21 -18.99
C SER A 586 29.56 -12.39 -17.75
N THR A 587 29.72 -11.07 -17.88
CA THR A 587 30.22 -10.23 -16.78
C THR A 587 29.48 -8.92 -16.69
N LEU A 588 29.15 -8.50 -15.47
CA LEU A 588 28.61 -7.18 -15.16
C LEU A 588 29.57 -6.45 -14.21
N LYS A 589 29.84 -5.18 -14.51
CA LYS A 589 30.68 -4.30 -13.68
C LYS A 589 29.96 -2.99 -13.38
N ALA A 590 30.09 -2.50 -12.16
CA ALA A 590 29.57 -1.22 -11.72
C ALA A 590 30.36 -0.70 -10.52
N GLU A 591 30.20 0.57 -10.20
CA GLU A 591 30.59 1.20 -8.95
C GLU A 591 29.30 1.72 -8.32
N VAL A 592 28.94 1.24 -7.13
CA VAL A 592 27.64 1.52 -6.51
C VAL A 592 27.77 2.29 -5.21
N GLY A 593 26.78 3.13 -4.91
CA GLY A 593 26.73 3.91 -3.68
C GLY A 593 25.52 4.84 -3.65
N VAL A 594 25.33 5.50 -2.51
CA VAL A 594 24.37 6.60 -2.40
C VAL A 594 24.94 7.80 -3.15
N ASP A 595 24.09 8.50 -3.89
CA ASP A 595 24.50 9.66 -4.68
C ASP A 595 24.80 10.89 -3.80
N ASP A 596 25.83 11.65 -4.19
CA ASP A 596 26.32 12.84 -3.47
C ASP A 596 25.30 13.99 -3.45
N SER A 597 24.22 13.97 -4.26
CA SER A 597 23.10 14.92 -4.11
C SER A 597 22.49 14.87 -2.70
N GLN A 598 22.67 13.75 -1.99
CA GLN A 598 22.16 13.55 -0.64
C GLN A 598 23.12 14.04 0.47
N ASP A 599 24.30 14.58 0.12
CA ASP A 599 25.25 15.11 1.11
C ASP A 599 24.76 16.39 1.79
N ASN A 600 23.90 17.17 1.11
CA ASN A 600 23.46 18.49 1.56
C ASN A 600 21.94 18.61 1.78
N VAL A 601 21.20 17.49 1.76
CA VAL A 601 19.78 17.48 2.12
C VAL A 601 19.63 17.49 3.64
N GLY A 602 18.63 18.21 4.16
CA GLY A 602 18.46 18.49 5.61
C GLY A 602 18.35 17.26 6.53
N ALA A 603 18.25 16.06 5.97
CA ALA A 603 18.37 14.78 6.68
C ALA A 603 19.45 13.92 6.00
N GLN A 604 20.70 14.04 6.44
CA GLN A 604 21.82 13.23 5.95
C GLN A 604 21.73 11.77 6.43
N ARG A 605 20.91 10.95 5.75
CA ARG A 605 20.52 9.62 6.26
C ARG A 605 20.34 8.50 5.24
N GLY A 606 20.50 8.76 3.94
CA GLY A 606 20.24 7.75 2.90
C GLY A 606 21.07 6.49 3.13
N THR A 607 20.41 5.33 3.14
CA THR A 607 21.09 4.04 3.24
C THR A 607 20.45 2.96 2.39
N VAL A 608 21.27 2.37 1.52
CA VAL A 608 20.80 1.45 0.50
C VAL A 608 21.60 0.16 0.51
N THR A 609 20.99 -0.90 0.02
CA THR A 609 21.69 -2.14 -0.32
C THR A 609 21.53 -2.40 -1.80
N PHE A 610 22.63 -2.71 -2.48
CA PHE A 610 22.64 -3.07 -3.88
C PHE A 610 22.69 -4.58 -4.03
N GLU A 611 21.82 -5.12 -4.86
CA GLU A 611 21.76 -6.53 -5.18
C GLU A 611 21.81 -6.73 -6.70
N VAL A 612 22.61 -7.71 -7.13
CA VAL A 612 22.58 -8.20 -8.51
C VAL A 612 22.05 -9.61 -8.49
N TRP A 613 20.98 -9.88 -9.23
CA TRP A 613 20.39 -11.21 -9.34
C TRP A 613 20.60 -11.77 -10.74
N LYS A 614 21.04 -13.03 -10.78
CA LYS A 614 21.05 -13.89 -11.96
C LYS A 614 19.85 -14.82 -11.90
N ASP A 615 18.83 -14.52 -12.69
CA ASP A 615 17.54 -15.18 -12.60
C ASP A 615 16.98 -15.19 -11.16
N ARG A 616 16.91 -16.36 -10.53
CA ARG A 616 16.40 -16.55 -9.14
C ARG A 616 17.48 -16.46 -8.08
N THR A 617 18.75 -16.34 -8.46
CA THR A 617 19.87 -16.41 -7.53
C THR A 617 20.45 -15.02 -7.34
N LYS A 618 20.47 -14.55 -6.09
CA LYS A 618 21.22 -13.35 -5.72
C LYS A 618 22.72 -13.65 -5.89
N ALA A 619 23.36 -12.97 -6.83
CA ALA A 619 24.78 -13.12 -7.12
C ALA A 619 25.63 -12.24 -6.20
N VAL A 620 25.15 -11.03 -5.91
CA VAL A 620 25.83 -10.06 -5.04
C VAL A 620 24.80 -9.35 -4.15
N ASP A 621 25.25 -9.01 -2.94
CA ASP A 621 24.61 -8.16 -1.95
C ASP A 621 25.71 -7.32 -1.31
N THR A 622 25.61 -5.99 -1.37
CA THR A 622 26.63 -5.11 -0.79
C THR A 622 26.54 -4.99 0.73
N GLY A 623 25.45 -5.45 1.32
CA GLY A 623 25.01 -4.98 2.63
C GLY A 623 24.66 -3.49 2.60
N LYS A 624 24.50 -2.92 3.79
CA LYS A 624 24.13 -1.51 3.99
C LYS A 624 25.27 -0.58 3.58
N LEU A 625 25.04 0.25 2.58
CA LEU A 625 25.86 1.41 2.21
C LEU A 625 25.16 2.67 2.71
N SER A 626 25.94 3.68 3.10
CA SER A 626 25.42 4.95 3.60
C SER A 626 25.82 6.10 2.68
N TRP A 627 25.12 7.23 2.78
CA TRP A 627 25.45 8.49 2.11
C TRP A 627 26.93 8.92 2.24
N GLN A 628 27.59 8.65 3.37
CA GLN A 628 29.04 8.96 3.55
C GLN A 628 30.00 7.93 2.90
N GLY A 629 29.45 6.90 2.28
CA GLY A 629 30.20 5.77 1.74
C GLY A 629 30.98 6.16 0.48
N LYS A 630 32.12 5.51 0.27
CA LYS A 630 32.76 5.53 -1.04
C LYS A 630 32.05 4.56 -1.97
N ALA A 631 32.23 4.77 -3.28
CA ALA A 631 31.80 3.82 -4.28
C ALA A 631 32.34 2.40 -3.99
N VAL A 632 31.47 1.42 -4.12
CA VAL A 632 31.78 0.01 -3.94
C VAL A 632 31.83 -0.66 -5.32
N PRO A 633 32.98 -1.25 -5.72
CA PRO A 633 33.09 -1.90 -7.01
C PRO A 633 32.35 -3.24 -7.01
N LEU A 634 31.60 -3.48 -8.07
CA LEU A 634 30.96 -4.75 -8.40
C LEU A 634 31.63 -5.36 -9.63
N ASP A 635 31.98 -6.63 -9.56
CA ASP A 635 32.45 -7.45 -10.70
C ASP A 635 31.77 -8.82 -10.58
N VAL A 636 30.71 -9.03 -11.36
CA VAL A 636 29.72 -10.09 -11.16
C VAL A 636 29.68 -11.03 -12.36
N ASP A 637 29.81 -12.32 -12.11
CA ASP A 637 29.56 -13.36 -13.12
C ASP A 637 28.06 -13.57 -13.36
N VAL A 638 27.62 -13.21 -14.56
CA VAL A 638 26.22 -13.33 -15.01
C VAL A 638 26.06 -14.43 -16.08
N SER A 639 27.08 -15.28 -16.27
CA SER A 639 27.10 -16.33 -17.28
C SER A 639 25.88 -17.25 -17.19
N GLY A 640 25.26 -17.51 -18.34
CA GLY A 640 24.12 -18.42 -18.50
C GLY A 640 22.78 -17.90 -17.96
N SER A 641 22.75 -16.69 -17.38
CA SER A 641 21.51 -16.09 -16.87
C SER A 641 20.60 -15.64 -18.02
N GLN A 642 19.29 -15.86 -17.87
CA GLN A 642 18.31 -15.34 -18.82
C GLN A 642 18.01 -13.87 -18.53
N PHE A 643 17.97 -13.51 -17.25
CA PHE A 643 17.79 -12.14 -16.80
C PHE A 643 18.87 -11.75 -15.80
N VAL A 644 19.28 -10.49 -15.90
CA VAL A 644 20.03 -9.78 -14.87
C VAL A 644 19.12 -8.72 -14.26
N ARG A 645 18.91 -8.79 -12.94
CA ARG A 645 18.13 -7.79 -12.20
C ARG A 645 19.08 -6.99 -11.31
N LEU A 646 18.98 -5.68 -11.39
CA LEU A 646 19.70 -4.71 -10.58
C LEU A 646 18.70 -4.15 -9.58
N VAL A 647 18.93 -4.35 -8.29
CA VAL A 647 17.99 -3.95 -7.24
C VAL A 647 18.69 -3.05 -6.24
N ALA A 648 18.10 -1.90 -5.91
CA ALA A 648 18.48 -1.14 -4.73
C ALA A 648 17.35 -1.25 -3.69
N THR A 649 17.65 -1.71 -2.48
CA THR A 649 16.68 -1.87 -1.39
C THR A 649 16.93 -0.88 -0.26
N THR A 650 15.90 -0.61 0.52
CA THR A 650 16.00 0.14 1.78
C THR A 650 16.81 -0.66 2.79
N ALA A 651 17.85 -0.08 3.42
CA ALA A 651 18.70 -0.81 4.37
C ALA A 651 18.11 -0.90 5.79
N ASP A 652 16.85 -1.33 5.88
CA ASP A 652 16.04 -1.58 7.08
C ASP A 652 15.66 -0.36 7.95
N ASP A 653 15.72 0.86 7.41
CA ASP A 653 15.37 2.12 8.08
C ASP A 653 14.43 3.04 7.29
N GLY A 654 13.65 2.45 6.36
CA GLY A 654 12.78 3.19 5.45
C GLY A 654 13.50 3.57 4.16
N ASN A 655 12.86 4.36 3.30
CA ASN A 655 13.42 4.77 2.00
C ASN A 655 13.88 6.23 1.93
N GLY A 656 13.92 6.95 3.05
CA GLY A 656 14.16 8.39 3.02
C GLY A 656 15.58 8.75 2.58
N ASN A 657 15.71 9.46 1.45
CA ASN A 657 16.98 9.91 0.82
C ASN A 657 17.82 8.77 0.24
N ASP A 658 17.18 7.67 -0.15
CA ASP A 658 17.83 6.47 -0.69
C ASP A 658 18.12 6.60 -2.21
N HIS A 659 18.68 7.74 -2.63
CA HIS A 659 19.12 7.93 -4.01
C HIS A 659 20.35 7.07 -4.28
N ALA A 660 20.17 6.01 -5.06
CA ALA A 660 21.11 4.94 -5.30
C ALA A 660 21.62 4.96 -6.73
N ASP A 661 22.94 5.10 -6.88
CA ASP A 661 23.62 5.19 -8.16
C ASP A 661 24.32 3.88 -8.55
N TRP A 662 24.15 3.50 -9.81
CA TRP A 662 24.90 2.45 -10.50
C TRP A 662 25.89 3.10 -11.48
N GLY A 663 27.03 3.57 -10.97
CA GLY A 663 28.08 4.22 -11.75
C GLY A 663 28.85 3.27 -12.66
N GLY A 664 29.14 3.68 -13.88
CA GLY A 664 29.93 2.90 -14.85
C GLY A 664 29.32 1.54 -15.24
N LEU A 665 28.01 1.38 -15.08
CA LEU A 665 27.28 0.12 -15.20
C LEU A 665 27.41 -0.49 -16.61
N LYS A 666 28.25 -1.51 -16.72
CA LYS A 666 28.65 -2.15 -17.98
C LYS A 666 28.43 -3.65 -17.93
N VAL A 667 27.99 -4.24 -19.04
CA VAL A 667 27.87 -5.68 -19.24
C VAL A 667 28.68 -6.11 -20.46
N THR A 668 29.27 -7.30 -20.38
CA THR A 668 29.99 -7.95 -21.47
C THR A 668 29.24 -9.20 -21.90
N CYS A 669 28.94 -9.32 -23.20
CA CYS A 669 28.25 -10.47 -23.77
C CYS A 669 29.03 -11.06 -24.96
N PRO A 670 29.78 -12.17 -24.77
CA PRO A 670 30.71 -12.71 -25.77
C PRO A 670 30.09 -13.18 -27.10
#